data_AF-A0A1I5PPE4-F1
#
_entry.id   AF-A0A1I5PPE4-F1
#
_cell.length_a   1.000
_cell.length_b   1.000
_cell.length_c   1.000
_cell.angle_alpha   90.00
_cell.angle_beta   90.00
_cell.angle_gamma   90.00
#
_symmetry.space_group_name_H-M   'P 1'
#
loop_
_entity.id
_entity.type
_entity.pdbx_description
1 polymer ?
#
loop_
_entity_poly.entity_id
_entity_poly.type
_entity_poly.pdbx_seq_one_letter_code
_entity_poly.pdbx_strand_id
1 'polypeptide(L)'
;MKNKWIFLVVIVAEILLLFTTTMALAKSREDIPISADDLMYSSYGEEIEPSTYLDASYDGESKSLLSPVFTLNRGVYNVRIEYQSNNTRRNENIGCWSKVIPEDIPVGYINSGIAKLVDDVDTINYHVYVYGDNVTARIENGIDDDSDCYILITGLSISYCRFESAAHGAIVLFAIFAVIDLILVLCLFYRERAGRYIKDNAEVIIVMSTATLIALFPILRDSIGYGDDLGFHMQRIYQIAHSLKMGYFPVYVMPDWKNGYGYASGIFYGDTLLFIPALLYIAGFSLAAAYRFLVISVNVLTAFIAYFSFKKIGNSKRAGEIAASAYVLCVYRVIDMYQRADVGEWTAISFFPLLILGLWEVYHENETKKSWIYLVLGACGLASTHVLSSLISVLLIIVFMLICIKKTVKKDVYLTLLKAVGIAILANLYFIVPFLDSFAHNKLREVIFSPLNETSIYLVQMFSDHFSDFNNSVTNGMYRELPITMGPACLLIVLFSLYLWLKEDNKEKKRGIGVIIAIFGLIVFMASNFFPYAWIYKNIPSMEPVLRNLQFSFRFMSVGPVLACTLLALIFRYNEGSGRKTIRTVAICLAALSCFYASRYVFEYSSMQPTEERVYDHDEGDAYWEKSSGEYTLYNLTPVLSKDPVVSDEAVVIVSDYSKKALNVTANVTNTSDAEQYIDLPLQGYYGYKVSGDYDGLYIVTSDEGKLRVMIPARYSGSMNVRFAPPVYWNLSYIISLVTILGIICYIKRPECLTPVLNRKKNG
;
A
#
# COMPACT_ATOMS: atom_id res chain seq x y z
N MET A 1 -33.56 -12.65 31.15
CA MET A 1 -32.80 -11.84 32.14
C MET A 1 -31.40 -12.38 32.38
N LYS A 2 -31.20 -13.67 32.66
CA LYS A 2 -29.89 -14.30 32.88
C LYS A 2 -28.81 -13.98 31.82
N ASN A 3 -29.12 -14.14 30.52
CA ASN A 3 -28.14 -13.87 29.45
C ASN A 3 -27.72 -12.39 29.35
N LYS A 4 -28.64 -11.45 29.62
CA LYS A 4 -28.34 -10.01 29.66
C LYS A 4 -27.42 -9.67 30.83
N TRP A 5 -27.63 -10.29 31.99
CA TRP A 5 -26.77 -10.15 33.15
C TRP A 5 -25.36 -10.72 32.90
N ILE A 6 -25.25 -11.91 32.30
CA ILE A 6 -23.94 -12.49 31.93
C ILE A 6 -23.18 -11.55 30.98
N PHE A 7 -23.83 -11.10 29.90
CA PHE A 7 -23.21 -10.18 28.95
C PHE A 7 -22.78 -8.87 29.61
N LEU A 8 -23.62 -8.28 30.45
CA LEU A 8 -23.29 -7.05 31.18
C LEU A 8 -22.09 -7.23 32.12
N VAL A 9 -22.02 -8.34 32.86
CA VAL A 9 -20.88 -8.63 33.77
C VAL A 9 -19.58 -8.76 32.98
N VAL A 10 -19.60 -9.42 31.82
CA VAL A 10 -18.43 -9.53 30.95
C VAL A 10 -17.99 -8.15 30.45
N ILE A 11 -18.90 -7.36 29.88
CA ILE A 11 -18.59 -6.01 29.40
C ILE A 11 -18.00 -5.12 30.51
N VAL A 12 -18.56 -5.19 31.73
CA VAL A 12 -18.03 -4.43 32.88
C VAL A 12 -16.62 -4.90 33.24
N ALA A 13 -16.37 -6.22 33.25
CA ALA A 13 -15.03 -6.76 33.50
C ALA A 13 -14.03 -6.36 32.41
N GLU A 14 -14.44 -6.38 31.14
CA GLU A 14 -13.62 -5.96 30.00
C GLU A 14 -13.29 -4.47 30.05
N ILE A 15 -14.26 -3.60 30.38
CA ILE A 15 -14.02 -2.16 30.57
C ILE A 15 -13.03 -1.93 31.71
N LEU A 16 -13.17 -2.65 32.83
CA LEU A 16 -12.24 -2.55 33.96
C LEU A 16 -10.84 -3.01 33.55
N LEU A 17 -10.70 -4.16 32.91
CA LEU A 17 -9.42 -4.70 32.44
C LEU A 17 -8.75 -3.80 31.41
N LEU A 18 -9.53 -3.28 30.45
CA LEU A 18 -9.05 -2.32 29.46
C LEU A 18 -8.50 -1.09 30.17
N PHE A 19 -9.30 -0.48 31.04
CA PHE A 19 -8.92 0.72 31.77
C PHE A 19 -7.68 0.51 32.66
N THR A 20 -7.64 -0.55 33.46
CA THR A 20 -6.50 -0.81 34.37
C THR A 20 -5.22 -1.12 33.59
N THR A 21 -5.31 -1.87 32.48
CA THR A 21 -4.12 -2.21 31.68
C THR A 21 -3.60 -1.00 30.93
N THR A 22 -4.50 -0.21 30.33
CA THR A 22 -4.13 1.05 29.67
C THR A 22 -3.50 2.03 30.66
N MET A 23 -4.03 2.16 31.88
CA MET A 23 -3.43 2.99 32.93
C MET A 23 -2.05 2.47 33.37
N ALA A 24 -1.88 1.16 33.50
CA ALA A 24 -0.59 0.58 33.87
C ALA A 24 0.49 0.86 32.83
N LEU A 25 0.15 0.79 31.54
CA LEU A 25 1.05 1.10 30.42
C LEU A 25 1.25 2.61 30.20
N ALA A 26 0.29 3.45 30.62
CA ALA A 26 0.43 4.91 30.54
C ALA A 26 1.31 5.50 31.65
N LYS A 27 1.66 4.70 32.68
CA LYS A 27 2.52 5.15 33.78
C LYS A 27 3.92 5.47 33.25
N SER A 28 4.42 6.66 33.57
CA SER A 28 5.79 7.04 33.22
C SER A 28 6.80 6.07 33.84
N ARG A 29 7.85 5.80 33.08
CA ARG A 29 9.04 5.08 33.52
C ARG A 29 10.22 6.03 33.38
N GLU A 30 11.26 5.82 34.17
CA GLU A 30 12.51 6.56 34.00
C GLU A 30 13.19 6.09 32.72
N ASP A 31 13.81 7.04 32.02
CA ASP A 31 14.66 6.73 30.89
C ASP A 31 15.91 6.02 31.40
N ILE A 32 16.44 5.11 30.58
CA ILE A 32 17.67 4.37 30.87
C ILE A 32 18.79 5.09 30.11
N PRO A 33 19.51 6.05 30.73
CA PRO A 33 20.70 6.63 30.12
C PRO A 33 21.78 5.57 30.09
N ILE A 34 22.48 5.46 28.97
CA ILE A 34 23.64 4.60 28.82
C ILE A 34 24.81 5.53 28.51
N SER A 35 25.82 5.55 29.39
CA SER A 35 27.02 6.35 29.11
C SER A 35 27.73 5.76 27.91
N ALA A 36 28.19 6.60 26.98
CA ALA A 36 29.05 6.14 25.90
C ALA A 36 30.32 5.47 26.46
N ASP A 37 30.84 5.98 27.58
CA ASP A 37 32.02 5.42 28.25
C ASP A 37 31.84 3.99 28.76
N ASP A 38 30.61 3.50 28.87
CA ASP A 38 30.31 2.13 29.31
C ASP A 38 30.23 1.14 28.13
N LEU A 39 30.50 1.59 26.89
CA LEU A 39 30.50 0.74 25.70
C LEU A 39 31.75 -0.13 25.63
N MET A 40 31.58 -1.37 25.17
CA MET A 40 32.64 -2.36 25.00
C MET A 40 32.77 -2.73 23.52
N TYR A 41 33.99 -2.69 22.97
CA TYR A 41 34.31 -3.36 21.71
C TYR A 41 34.11 -4.87 21.86
N SER A 42 33.44 -5.47 20.88
CA SER A 42 33.23 -6.91 20.79
C SER A 42 33.58 -7.46 19.41
N SER A 43 34.07 -8.69 19.39
CA SER A 43 34.22 -9.52 18.18
C SER A 43 33.56 -10.87 18.41
N TYR A 44 32.78 -11.34 17.43
CA TYR A 44 31.91 -12.53 17.58
C TYR A 44 31.02 -12.52 18.83
N GLY A 45 30.66 -11.33 19.33
CA GLY A 45 29.84 -11.17 20.53
C GLY A 45 30.58 -11.31 21.87
N GLU A 46 31.91 -11.51 21.87
CA GLU A 46 32.73 -11.48 23.08
C GLU A 46 33.26 -10.07 23.35
N GLU A 47 33.03 -9.54 24.56
CA GLU A 47 33.56 -8.24 25.00
C GLU A 47 35.09 -8.29 25.17
N ILE A 48 35.79 -7.34 24.56
CA ILE A 48 37.26 -7.30 24.53
C ILE A 48 37.77 -6.13 25.37
N GLU A 49 37.40 -4.89 25.04
CA GLU A 49 37.89 -3.69 25.72
C GLU A 49 36.89 -2.54 25.65
N PRO A 50 36.92 -1.58 26.60
CA PRO A 50 36.08 -0.38 26.53
C PRO A 50 36.42 0.46 25.30
N SER A 51 35.42 0.81 24.49
CA SER A 51 35.59 1.69 23.34
C SER A 51 34.28 2.37 22.95
N THR A 52 34.36 3.63 22.53
CA THR A 52 33.26 4.38 21.90
C THR A 52 33.42 4.47 20.38
N TYR A 53 34.55 4.00 19.86
CA TYR A 53 34.96 4.13 18.46
C TYR A 53 35.21 2.74 17.85
N LEU A 54 34.81 2.57 16.60
CA LEU A 54 35.05 1.36 15.84
C LEU A 54 35.34 1.72 14.39
N ASP A 55 36.33 1.08 13.78
CA ASP A 55 36.65 1.20 12.35
C ASP A 55 37.22 -0.10 11.76
N ALA A 56 37.66 -0.02 10.50
CA ALA A 56 38.26 -1.15 9.79
C ALA A 56 39.61 -1.64 10.35
N SER A 57 40.28 -0.87 11.22
CA SER A 57 41.58 -1.25 11.78
C SER A 57 41.51 -2.26 12.93
N TYR A 58 40.32 -2.47 13.50
CA TYR A 58 40.07 -3.49 14.51
C TYR A 58 40.11 -4.90 13.90
N ASP A 59 40.84 -5.81 14.53
CA ASP A 59 40.95 -7.22 14.11
C ASP A 59 39.70 -8.03 14.52
N GLY A 60 39.16 -8.84 13.59
CA GLY A 60 38.04 -9.77 13.82
C GLY A 60 36.90 -9.60 12.80
N GLU A 61 35.97 -10.55 12.80
CA GLU A 61 34.68 -10.46 12.07
C GLU A 61 33.54 -10.13 13.05
N SER A 62 32.40 -9.68 12.53
CA SER A 62 31.22 -9.24 13.30
C SER A 62 31.56 -8.21 14.39
N LYS A 63 32.24 -7.14 13.98
CA LYS A 63 32.74 -6.09 14.88
C LYS A 63 31.60 -5.21 15.37
N SER A 64 31.50 -5.02 16.69
CA SER A 64 30.46 -4.17 17.27
C SER A 64 30.86 -3.47 18.58
N LEU A 65 30.16 -2.38 18.91
CA LEU A 65 30.17 -1.71 20.20
C LEU A 65 28.91 -2.11 20.96
N LEU A 66 29.09 -2.82 22.08
CA LEU A 66 28.02 -3.32 22.93
C LEU A 66 27.78 -2.40 24.13
N SER A 67 26.52 -2.15 24.43
CA SER A 67 26.13 -1.52 25.68
C SER A 67 26.20 -2.49 26.87
N PRO A 68 26.20 -1.98 28.11
CA PRO A 68 25.87 -2.77 29.29
C PRO A 68 24.49 -3.43 29.15
N VAL A 69 24.30 -4.55 29.84
CA VAL A 69 22.99 -5.20 29.94
C VAL A 69 22.03 -4.30 30.71
N PHE A 70 20.84 -4.08 30.15
CA PHE A 70 19.73 -3.43 30.82
C PHE A 70 18.48 -4.30 30.79
N THR A 71 17.50 -3.97 31.62
CA THR A 71 16.24 -4.71 31.75
C THR A 71 15.06 -3.86 31.31
N LEU A 72 14.25 -4.39 30.39
CA LEU A 72 13.04 -3.74 29.88
C LEU A 72 11.79 -4.50 30.32
N ASN A 73 10.75 -3.75 30.68
CA ASN A 73 9.40 -4.30 30.86
C ASN A 73 8.60 -4.16 29.58
N ARG A 74 7.41 -4.74 29.53
CA ARG A 74 6.56 -4.71 28.34
C ARG A 74 6.24 -3.29 27.89
N GLY A 75 6.28 -3.08 26.58
CA GLY A 75 5.84 -1.87 25.91
C GLY A 75 6.74 -1.46 24.75
N VAL A 76 6.53 -0.23 24.29
CA VAL A 76 7.24 0.41 23.19
C VAL A 76 8.27 1.37 23.77
N TYR A 77 9.49 1.32 23.25
CA TYR A 77 10.60 2.18 23.64
C TYR A 77 11.15 2.88 22.41
N ASN A 78 11.76 4.04 22.62
CA ASN A 78 12.55 4.75 21.62
C ASN A 78 14.01 4.69 22.02
N VAL A 79 14.86 4.19 21.13
CA VAL A 79 16.31 4.27 21.27
C VAL A 79 16.77 5.51 20.53
N ARG A 80 17.51 6.37 21.22
CA ARG A 80 18.14 7.56 20.65
C ARG A 80 19.65 7.40 20.72
N ILE A 81 20.31 7.56 19.58
CA ILE A 81 21.76 7.43 19.43
C ILE A 81 22.29 8.73 18.87
N GLU A 82 23.29 9.28 19.52
CA GLU A 82 24.11 10.39 19.04
C GLU A 82 25.45 9.82 18.59
N TYR A 83 25.85 10.08 17.35
CA TYR A 83 27.01 9.44 16.74
C TYR A 83 27.65 10.28 15.64
N GLN A 84 28.85 9.85 15.19
CA GLN A 84 29.50 10.30 13.97
C GLN A 84 29.91 9.08 13.15
N SER A 85 29.82 9.19 11.83
CA SER A 85 30.21 8.13 10.90
C SER A 85 30.62 8.71 9.55
N ASN A 86 31.38 7.95 8.75
CA ASN A 86 31.61 8.19 7.32
C ASN A 86 30.75 7.27 6.42
N ASN A 87 29.79 6.54 7.00
CA ASN A 87 28.93 5.63 6.26
C ASN A 87 27.97 6.42 5.37
N THR A 88 28.31 6.50 4.09
CA THR A 88 27.49 7.23 3.12
C THR A 88 26.22 6.44 2.78
N ARG A 89 25.11 7.13 2.53
CA ARG A 89 23.83 6.55 2.08
C ARG A 89 23.88 5.76 0.75
N ARG A 90 25.04 5.69 0.07
CA ARG A 90 25.19 4.97 -1.21
C ARG A 90 25.43 3.47 -1.05
N ASN A 91 25.88 3.01 0.12
CA ASN A 91 26.10 1.60 0.37
C ASN A 91 24.84 0.99 1.00
N GLU A 92 24.00 0.36 0.17
CA GLU A 92 22.66 -0.10 0.59
C GLU A 92 22.72 -1.33 1.53
N ASN A 93 23.77 -2.17 1.44
CA ASN A 93 23.85 -3.48 2.10
C ASN A 93 25.05 -3.67 3.05
N ILE A 94 25.96 -2.69 3.11
CA ILE A 94 27.23 -2.77 3.87
C ILE A 94 27.47 -1.40 4.49
N GLY A 95 27.61 -1.31 5.80
CA GLY A 95 27.80 -0.03 6.47
C GLY A 95 27.83 -0.15 7.99
N CYS A 96 27.34 0.90 8.63
CA CYS A 96 27.23 1.00 10.08
C CYS A 96 25.77 0.92 10.52
N TRP A 97 25.50 0.18 11.58
CA TRP A 97 24.14 -0.06 12.04
C TRP A 97 24.04 -0.12 13.57
N SER A 98 22.82 0.02 14.08
CA SER A 98 22.47 -0.19 15.48
C SER A 98 21.21 -1.01 15.62
N LYS A 99 21.17 -1.93 16.58
CA LYS A 99 19.96 -2.70 16.92
C LYS A 99 19.97 -3.11 18.39
N VAL A 100 18.80 -3.43 18.92
CA VAL A 100 18.67 -4.02 20.26
C VAL A 100 18.59 -5.55 20.17
N ILE A 101 19.46 -6.23 20.90
CA ILE A 101 19.55 -7.69 20.96
C ILE A 101 19.17 -8.22 22.36
N PRO A 102 18.47 -9.37 22.46
CA PRO A 102 18.21 -10.03 23.73
C PRO A 102 19.45 -10.79 24.24
N GLU A 103 19.65 -10.84 25.56
CA GLU A 103 20.79 -11.54 26.19
C GLU A 103 20.49 -13.01 26.54
N ASP A 104 19.46 -13.25 27.38
CA ASP A 104 19.22 -14.57 28.01
C ASP A 104 17.90 -15.25 27.58
N ILE A 105 17.09 -14.58 26.77
CA ILE A 105 15.70 -14.95 26.51
C ILE A 105 15.53 -15.40 25.06
N PRO A 106 14.71 -16.44 24.77
CA PRO A 106 14.48 -16.89 23.40
C PRO A 106 14.03 -15.75 22.48
N VAL A 107 14.47 -15.83 21.23
CA VAL A 107 14.11 -14.95 20.11
C VAL A 107 12.58 -14.72 20.09
N GLY A 108 12.15 -13.46 20.01
CA GLY A 108 10.73 -13.08 19.86
C GLY A 108 10.11 -12.27 21.02
N TYR A 109 10.83 -12.05 22.12
CA TYR A 109 10.37 -11.16 23.21
C TYR A 109 10.73 -9.69 22.99
N ILE A 110 11.75 -9.42 22.18
CA ILE A 110 12.15 -8.11 21.71
C ILE A 110 12.17 -8.15 20.19
N ASN A 111 11.46 -7.20 19.58
CA ASN A 111 11.62 -6.87 18.18
C ASN A 111 12.20 -5.46 18.08
N SER A 112 13.36 -5.34 17.45
CA SER A 112 14.03 -4.08 17.17
C SER A 112 14.08 -3.86 15.66
N GLY A 113 13.88 -2.63 15.21
CA GLY A 113 14.40 -2.21 13.91
C GLY A 113 15.93 -2.26 13.91
N ILE A 114 16.53 -2.29 12.72
CA ILE A 114 17.95 -2.02 12.52
C ILE A 114 18.02 -0.57 12.03
N ALA A 115 18.79 0.26 12.73
CA ALA A 115 19.00 1.64 12.36
C ALA A 115 20.32 1.82 11.62
N LYS A 116 20.31 2.35 10.39
CA LYS A 116 21.54 2.68 9.68
C LYS A 116 22.13 3.98 10.22
N LEU A 117 23.40 3.91 10.62
CA LEU A 117 24.17 5.04 11.12
C LEU A 117 24.89 5.70 9.93
N VAL A 118 24.30 6.74 9.35
CA VAL A 118 24.84 7.44 8.15
C VAL A 118 25.54 8.77 8.49
N ASP A 119 26.34 9.27 7.57
CA ASP A 119 27.21 10.45 7.73
C ASP A 119 26.52 11.83 7.75
N ASP A 120 25.24 11.93 7.39
CA ASP A 120 24.50 13.20 7.25
C ASP A 120 23.46 13.48 8.37
N VAL A 121 23.52 12.69 9.43
CA VAL A 121 22.75 12.85 10.67
C VAL A 121 23.62 12.51 11.86
N ASP A 122 23.58 13.37 12.88
CA ASP A 122 24.33 13.18 14.13
C ASP A 122 23.47 12.49 15.21
N THR A 123 22.18 12.28 14.93
CA THR A 123 21.23 11.67 15.85
C THR A 123 20.20 10.85 15.08
N ILE A 124 19.94 9.62 15.55
CA ILE A 124 18.90 8.76 15.00
C ILE A 124 18.00 8.20 16.10
N ASN A 125 16.73 8.00 15.76
CA ASN A 125 15.73 7.38 16.62
C ASN A 125 15.14 6.14 15.94
N TYR A 126 14.93 5.08 16.71
CA TYR A 126 14.18 3.91 16.26
C TYR A 126 13.43 3.25 17.42
N HIS A 127 12.34 2.55 17.09
CA HIS A 127 11.49 1.90 18.08
C HIS A 127 11.95 0.48 18.40
N VAL A 128 11.74 0.10 19.66
CA VAL A 128 11.93 -1.24 20.19
C VAL A 128 10.64 -1.70 20.85
N TYR A 129 10.19 -2.91 20.47
CA TYR A 129 8.94 -3.50 20.93
C TYR A 129 9.25 -4.66 21.87
N VAL A 130 8.83 -4.54 23.13
CA VAL A 130 9.06 -5.53 24.19
C VAL A 130 7.74 -6.18 24.58
N TYR A 131 7.64 -7.50 24.40
CA TYR A 131 6.40 -8.26 24.66
C TYR A 131 6.37 -8.95 26.03
N GLY A 132 7.52 -9.06 26.72
CA GLY A 132 7.66 -9.62 28.06
C GLY A 132 7.95 -8.59 29.13
N ASP A 133 7.93 -9.01 30.39
CA ASP A 133 8.40 -8.21 31.53
C ASP A 133 9.74 -8.76 32.02
N ASN A 134 10.60 -7.89 32.56
CA ASN A 134 11.98 -8.21 32.97
C ASN A 134 12.84 -8.85 31.86
N VAL A 135 12.77 -8.31 30.66
CA VAL A 135 13.56 -8.79 29.51
C VAL A 135 14.95 -8.15 29.52
N THR A 136 16.01 -8.95 29.58
CA THR A 136 17.40 -8.49 29.51
C THR A 136 17.83 -8.28 28.06
N ALA A 137 18.50 -7.15 27.78
CA ALA A 137 18.91 -6.75 26.44
C ALA A 137 20.14 -5.83 26.44
N ARG A 138 20.74 -5.69 25.26
CA ARG A 138 21.83 -4.75 24.97
C ARG A 138 21.59 -4.04 23.64
N ILE A 139 22.26 -2.90 23.45
CA ILE A 139 22.35 -2.23 22.16
C ILE A 139 23.67 -2.65 21.52
N GLU A 140 23.58 -3.17 20.30
CA GLU A 140 24.70 -3.57 19.47
C GLU A 140 24.83 -2.57 18.32
N ASN A 141 25.98 -1.91 18.23
CA ASN A 141 26.31 -0.97 17.14
C ASN A 141 27.44 -1.56 16.32
N GLY A 142 27.14 -2.05 15.12
CA GLY A 142 28.08 -2.82 14.30
C GLY A 142 28.58 -2.08 13.06
N ILE A 143 29.70 -2.59 12.53
CA ILE A 143 30.19 -2.30 11.20
C ILE A 143 30.25 -3.62 10.44
N ASP A 144 29.69 -3.67 9.23
CA ASP A 144 29.76 -4.85 8.39
C ASP A 144 31.22 -5.15 7.98
N ASP A 145 31.61 -6.42 7.92
CA ASP A 145 33.02 -6.83 7.84
C ASP A 145 33.77 -6.32 6.60
N ASP A 146 33.06 -6.19 5.47
CA ASP A 146 33.59 -5.67 4.20
C ASP A 146 33.50 -4.12 4.08
N SER A 147 33.32 -3.41 5.21
CA SER A 147 33.12 -1.96 5.24
C SER A 147 34.34 -1.20 5.75
N ASP A 148 34.78 -0.19 4.99
CA ASP A 148 35.80 0.79 5.41
C ASP A 148 35.22 1.93 6.28
N CYS A 149 34.05 1.71 6.88
CA CYS A 149 33.39 2.73 7.67
C CYS A 149 33.98 2.85 9.09
N TYR A 150 33.72 3.97 9.74
CA TYR A 150 33.89 4.14 11.17
C TYR A 150 32.57 4.56 11.84
N ILE A 151 32.45 4.27 13.12
CA ILE A 151 31.46 4.86 14.01
C ILE A 151 32.11 5.38 15.27
N LEU A 152 31.63 6.53 15.72
CA LEU A 152 31.90 7.09 17.04
C LEU A 152 30.56 7.33 17.73
N ILE A 153 30.27 6.62 18.82
CA ILE A 153 29.06 6.85 19.61
C ILE A 153 29.37 7.89 20.69
N THR A 154 28.59 8.98 20.71
CA THR A 154 28.75 10.10 21.66
C THR A 154 27.66 10.12 22.73
N GLY A 155 26.51 9.49 22.47
CA GLY A 155 25.41 9.42 23.42
C GLY A 155 24.41 8.33 23.08
N LEU A 156 23.84 7.70 24.11
CA LEU A 156 22.93 6.58 23.94
C LEU A 156 21.86 6.59 25.04
N SER A 157 20.59 6.50 24.65
CA SER A 157 19.49 6.53 25.62
C SER A 157 18.30 5.73 25.15
N ILE A 158 17.58 5.15 26.12
CA ILE A 158 16.35 4.41 25.89
C ILE A 158 15.22 5.06 26.69
N SER A 159 14.20 5.52 25.99
CA SER A 159 13.04 6.19 26.59
C SER A 159 11.76 5.37 26.43
N TYR A 160 10.91 5.33 27.46
CA TYR A 160 9.65 4.60 27.40
C TYR A 160 8.54 5.41 26.71
N CYS A 161 8.01 4.89 25.60
CA CYS A 161 6.94 5.53 24.84
C CYS A 161 5.58 5.20 25.47
N ARG A 162 5.21 5.93 26.54
CA ARG A 162 4.00 5.65 27.35
C ARG A 162 2.70 5.70 26.55
N PHE A 163 2.58 6.63 25.59
CA PHE A 163 1.33 6.82 24.85
C PHE A 163 1.15 5.72 23.81
N GLU A 164 2.22 5.43 23.07
CA GLU A 164 2.32 4.33 22.12
C GLU A 164 2.08 2.98 22.83
N SER A 165 2.73 2.76 23.97
CA SER A 165 2.54 1.53 24.76
C SER A 165 1.09 1.36 25.24
N ALA A 166 0.50 2.42 25.78
CA ALA A 166 -0.88 2.39 26.27
C ALA A 166 -1.90 2.23 25.13
N ALA A 167 -1.70 2.91 24.00
CA ALA A 167 -2.55 2.82 22.82
C ALA A 167 -2.47 1.42 22.19
N HIS A 168 -1.26 0.89 21.98
CA HIS A 168 -1.03 -0.46 21.49
C HIS A 168 -1.74 -1.49 22.38
N GLY A 169 -1.51 -1.44 23.70
CA GLY A 169 -2.18 -2.33 24.66
C GLY A 169 -3.70 -2.21 24.65
N ALA A 170 -4.23 -0.98 24.59
CA ALA A 170 -5.66 -0.71 24.52
C ALA A 170 -6.31 -1.28 23.26
N ILE A 171 -5.69 -1.07 22.09
CA ILE A 171 -6.19 -1.54 20.80
C ILE A 171 -6.19 -3.07 20.74
N VAL A 172 -5.11 -3.71 21.19
CA VAL A 172 -5.02 -5.18 21.24
C VAL A 172 -6.10 -5.76 22.15
N LEU A 173 -6.25 -5.23 23.36
CA LEU A 173 -7.30 -5.69 24.29
C LEU A 173 -8.70 -5.43 23.74
N PHE A 174 -8.95 -4.24 23.19
CA PHE A 174 -10.23 -3.91 22.57
C PHE A 174 -10.56 -4.87 21.42
N ALA A 175 -9.59 -5.22 20.58
CA ALA A 175 -9.79 -6.18 19.49
C ALA A 175 -10.14 -7.57 20.04
N ILE A 176 -9.45 -8.04 21.08
CA ILE A 176 -9.75 -9.32 21.74
C ILE A 176 -11.16 -9.31 22.34
N PHE A 177 -11.51 -8.26 23.08
CA PHE A 177 -12.84 -8.10 23.68
C PHE A 177 -13.94 -8.00 22.62
N ALA A 178 -13.73 -7.26 21.54
CA ALA A 178 -14.68 -7.20 20.44
C ALA A 178 -14.97 -8.58 19.81
N VAL A 179 -13.96 -9.46 19.72
CA VAL A 179 -14.15 -10.84 19.26
C VAL A 179 -14.91 -11.67 20.29
N ILE A 180 -14.57 -11.56 21.58
CA ILE A 180 -15.27 -12.25 22.67
C ILE A 180 -16.74 -11.82 22.71
N ASP A 181 -17.00 -10.52 22.63
CA ASP A 181 -18.32 -9.92 22.58
C ASP A 181 -19.12 -10.40 21.38
N LEU A 182 -18.51 -10.45 20.20
CA LEU A 182 -19.17 -10.98 19.01
C LEU A 182 -19.59 -12.44 19.24
N ILE A 183 -18.69 -13.27 19.78
CA ILE A 183 -18.98 -14.68 20.09
C ILE A 183 -20.10 -14.78 21.13
N LEU A 184 -20.06 -13.98 22.20
CA LEU A 184 -21.08 -13.95 23.24
C LEU A 184 -22.43 -13.49 22.70
N VAL A 185 -22.48 -12.46 21.85
CA VAL A 185 -23.71 -12.00 21.22
C VAL A 185 -24.32 -13.10 20.35
N LEU A 186 -23.48 -13.78 19.56
CA LEU A 186 -23.92 -14.91 18.74
C LEU A 186 -24.40 -16.09 19.59
N CYS A 187 -23.74 -16.41 20.70
CA CYS A 187 -24.07 -17.54 21.58
C CYS A 187 -25.26 -17.27 22.52
N LEU A 188 -25.42 -16.05 23.03
CA LEU A 188 -26.41 -15.70 24.06
C LEU A 188 -27.72 -15.15 23.48
N PHE A 189 -27.66 -14.42 22.36
CA PHE A 189 -28.82 -13.73 21.78
C PHE A 189 -29.21 -14.27 20.41
N TYR A 190 -28.27 -14.80 19.63
CA TYR A 190 -28.54 -15.26 18.26
C TYR A 190 -28.26 -16.75 18.03
N ARG A 191 -28.14 -17.57 19.08
CA ARG A 191 -27.66 -18.97 18.99
C ARG A 191 -28.31 -19.78 17.88
N GLU A 192 -29.64 -19.77 17.79
CA GLU A 192 -30.36 -20.53 16.78
C GLU A 192 -30.23 -19.94 15.37
N ARG A 193 -30.16 -18.61 15.24
CA ARG A 193 -29.99 -17.94 13.94
C ARG A 193 -28.57 -18.11 13.43
N ALA A 194 -27.57 -17.89 14.30
CA ALA A 194 -26.16 -18.10 14.03
C ALA A 194 -25.86 -19.57 13.74
N GLY A 195 -26.38 -20.50 14.56
CA GLY A 195 -26.23 -21.94 14.33
C GLY A 195 -26.83 -22.40 13.01
N ARG A 196 -28.03 -21.93 12.64
CA ARG A 196 -28.60 -22.18 11.31
C ARG A 196 -27.74 -21.58 10.19
N TYR A 197 -27.34 -20.32 10.32
CA TYR A 197 -26.51 -19.67 9.31
C TYR A 197 -25.17 -20.37 9.10
N ILE A 198 -24.48 -20.75 10.18
CA ILE A 198 -23.23 -21.51 10.13
C ILE A 198 -23.50 -22.86 9.48
N LYS A 199 -24.53 -23.60 9.88
CA LYS A 199 -24.86 -24.89 9.27
C LYS A 199 -25.16 -24.77 7.77
N ASP A 200 -25.89 -23.73 7.37
CA ASP A 200 -26.29 -23.49 5.97
C ASP A 200 -25.13 -22.98 5.09
N ASN A 201 -24.03 -22.51 5.70
CA ASN A 201 -22.87 -21.94 5.00
C ASN A 201 -21.53 -22.52 5.48
N ALA A 202 -21.53 -23.67 6.18
CA ALA A 202 -20.32 -24.22 6.79
C ALA A 202 -19.24 -24.52 5.74
N GLU A 203 -19.66 -25.10 4.62
CA GLU A 203 -18.79 -25.36 3.47
C GLU A 203 -18.16 -24.06 2.93
N VAL A 204 -18.97 -23.02 2.71
CA VAL A 204 -18.48 -21.69 2.29
C VAL A 204 -17.43 -21.17 3.25
N ILE A 205 -17.75 -21.18 4.55
CA ILE A 205 -16.89 -20.63 5.60
C ILE A 205 -15.56 -21.38 5.60
N ILE A 206 -15.60 -22.72 5.63
CA ILE A 206 -14.38 -23.55 5.65
C ILE A 206 -13.55 -23.32 4.38
N VAL A 207 -14.15 -23.38 3.20
CA VAL A 207 -13.43 -23.23 1.93
C VAL A 207 -12.79 -21.84 1.81
N MET A 208 -13.56 -20.79 2.10
CA MET A 208 -13.05 -19.42 1.99
C MET A 208 -12.01 -19.09 3.06
N SER A 209 -12.21 -19.56 4.30
CA SER A 209 -11.20 -19.41 5.36
C SER A 209 -9.92 -20.15 5.02
N THR A 210 -9.99 -21.39 4.53
CA THR A 210 -8.81 -22.15 4.10
C THR A 210 -8.08 -21.46 2.94
N ALA A 211 -8.79 -21.02 1.90
CA ALA A 211 -8.18 -20.31 0.78
C ALA A 211 -7.48 -19.02 1.23
N THR A 212 -8.11 -18.26 2.14
CA THR A 212 -7.54 -17.04 2.71
C THR A 212 -6.32 -17.33 3.59
N LEU A 213 -6.36 -18.38 4.42
CA LEU A 213 -5.24 -18.78 5.29
C LEU A 213 -4.03 -19.25 4.47
N ILE A 214 -4.25 -19.99 3.38
CA ILE A 214 -3.17 -20.38 2.45
C ILE A 214 -2.55 -19.12 1.83
N ALA A 215 -3.38 -18.17 1.37
CA ALA A 215 -2.88 -16.92 0.79
C ALA A 215 -2.09 -16.08 1.80
N LEU A 216 -2.38 -16.21 3.10
CA LEU A 216 -1.69 -15.51 4.18
C LEU A 216 -0.48 -16.26 4.74
N PHE A 217 -0.23 -17.49 4.33
CA PHE A 217 0.80 -18.33 4.94
C PHE A 217 2.19 -17.66 5.03
N PRO A 218 2.70 -16.94 4.00
CA PRO A 218 4.00 -16.29 4.08
C PRO A 218 4.11 -15.21 5.18
N ILE A 219 2.99 -14.58 5.57
CA ILE A 219 2.95 -13.51 6.58
C ILE A 219 2.91 -14.04 8.02
N LEU A 220 2.67 -15.34 8.20
CA LEU A 220 2.66 -16.00 9.51
C LEU A 220 4.07 -16.25 10.06
N ARG A 221 5.11 -15.87 9.31
CA ARG A 221 6.50 -15.87 9.74
C ARG A 221 6.80 -14.73 10.71
N ASP A 222 7.93 -14.84 11.39
CA ASP A 222 8.42 -13.88 12.37
C ASP A 222 8.78 -12.52 11.74
N SER A 223 9.23 -12.49 10.48
CA SER A 223 9.49 -11.27 9.69
C SER A 223 8.57 -11.10 8.47
N ILE A 224 8.68 -9.96 7.77
CA ILE A 224 8.13 -9.76 6.42
C ILE A 224 9.24 -10.15 5.43
N GLY A 225 8.91 -10.96 4.42
CA GLY A 225 9.87 -11.31 3.37
C GLY A 225 10.09 -10.16 2.39
N TYR A 226 11.19 -10.21 1.65
CA TYR A 226 11.53 -9.27 0.59
C TYR A 226 10.44 -9.21 -0.48
N GLY A 227 10.19 -7.99 -0.98
CA GLY A 227 9.46 -7.76 -2.21
C GLY A 227 9.98 -6.50 -2.91
N ASP A 228 9.92 -6.50 -4.24
CA ASP A 228 10.54 -5.50 -5.11
C ASP A 228 10.18 -4.05 -4.72
N ASP A 229 8.90 -3.78 -4.42
CA ASP A 229 8.37 -2.45 -4.05
C ASP A 229 8.08 -2.32 -2.54
N LEU A 230 8.46 -3.30 -1.71
CA LEU A 230 8.07 -3.33 -0.29
C LEU A 230 8.60 -2.09 0.46
N GLY A 231 9.88 -1.76 0.29
CA GLY A 231 10.50 -0.59 0.95
C GLY A 231 9.79 0.72 0.61
N PHE A 232 9.47 0.93 -0.67
CA PHE A 232 8.69 2.09 -1.13
C PHE A 232 7.31 2.20 -0.44
N HIS A 233 6.61 1.09 -0.25
CA HIS A 233 5.30 1.10 0.40
C HIS A 233 5.36 1.20 1.92
N MET A 234 6.33 0.56 2.57
CA MET A 234 6.56 0.74 4.01
C MET A 234 6.90 2.20 4.31
N GLN A 235 7.75 2.79 3.47
CA GLN A 235 8.08 4.20 3.54
C GLN A 235 6.87 5.13 3.39
N ARG A 236 5.94 4.84 2.48
CA ARG A 236 4.68 5.62 2.38
C ARG A 236 3.85 5.53 3.66
N ILE A 237 3.73 4.35 4.27
CA ILE A 237 3.00 4.19 5.53
C ILE A 237 3.66 5.01 6.65
N TYR A 238 4.98 4.94 6.78
CA TYR A 238 5.76 5.72 7.73
C TYR A 238 5.57 7.24 7.52
N GLN A 239 5.73 7.71 6.28
CA GLN A 239 5.61 9.12 5.93
C GLN A 239 4.20 9.68 6.14
N ILE A 240 3.15 8.90 5.86
CA ILE A 240 1.78 9.28 6.19
C ILE A 240 1.63 9.44 7.71
N ALA A 241 2.14 8.48 8.49
CA ALA A 241 2.06 8.53 9.94
C ALA A 241 2.80 9.75 10.51
N HIS A 242 4.01 10.03 10.04
CA HIS A 242 4.80 11.15 10.50
C HIS A 242 4.20 12.51 10.10
N SER A 243 3.71 12.63 8.85
CA SER A 243 2.97 13.80 8.38
C SER A 243 1.75 14.11 9.27
N LEU A 244 0.99 13.09 9.65
CA LEU A 244 -0.15 13.22 10.55
C LEU A 244 0.26 13.67 11.96
N LYS A 245 1.34 13.10 12.53
CA LYS A 245 1.90 13.53 13.84
C LYS A 245 2.32 15.01 13.80
N MET A 246 2.81 15.50 12.67
CA MET A 246 3.15 16.90 12.44
C MET A 246 1.95 17.83 12.18
N GLY A 247 0.73 17.28 12.07
CA GLY A 247 -0.49 18.04 11.84
C GLY A 247 -0.81 18.31 10.37
N TYR A 248 -0.17 17.62 9.42
CA TYR A 248 -0.50 17.71 8.01
C TYR A 248 -1.64 16.74 7.66
N PHE A 249 -2.84 17.29 7.44
CA PHE A 249 -3.97 16.55 6.89
C PHE A 249 -4.83 17.47 6.00
N PRO A 250 -5.14 17.08 4.75
CA PRO A 250 -4.67 15.88 4.04
C PRO A 250 -3.14 15.89 3.79
N VAL A 251 -2.54 14.71 3.61
CA VAL A 251 -1.11 14.54 3.35
C VAL A 251 -0.85 14.65 1.85
N TYR A 252 -0.49 15.83 1.37
CA TYR A 252 -0.18 16.07 -0.04
C TYR A 252 1.30 15.85 -0.37
N VAL A 253 2.18 16.48 0.42
CA VAL A 253 3.63 16.35 0.31
C VAL A 253 4.13 15.75 1.63
N MET A 254 4.86 14.65 1.52
CA MET A 254 5.45 13.94 2.66
C MET A 254 6.77 14.62 3.03
N PRO A 255 6.87 15.34 4.17
CA PRO A 255 7.92 16.32 4.43
C PRO A 255 9.32 15.73 4.57
N ASP A 256 9.44 14.58 5.20
CA ASP A 256 10.76 14.03 5.55
C ASP A 256 11.37 13.27 4.38
N TRP A 257 10.59 12.88 3.39
CA TRP A 257 11.12 12.16 2.24
C TRP A 257 12.07 13.04 1.41
N LYS A 258 13.09 12.41 0.80
CA LYS A 258 14.15 13.05 0.01
C LYS A 258 14.95 14.04 0.85
N ASN A 259 15.54 13.56 1.95
CA ASN A 259 16.33 14.36 2.89
C ASN A 259 15.60 15.62 3.40
N GLY A 260 14.30 15.49 3.69
CA GLY A 260 13.48 16.60 4.15
C GLY A 260 13.02 17.58 3.07
N TYR A 261 13.31 17.35 1.78
CA TYR A 261 12.85 18.24 0.70
C TYR A 261 11.34 18.10 0.41
N GLY A 262 10.75 17.01 0.88
CA GLY A 262 9.36 16.67 0.64
C GLY A 262 9.16 15.89 -0.66
N TYR A 263 8.24 14.94 -0.68
CA TYR A 263 7.85 14.18 -1.88
C TYR A 263 6.34 14.11 -2.04
N ALA A 264 5.82 14.44 -3.24
CA ALA A 264 4.39 14.60 -3.51
C ALA A 264 3.63 13.27 -3.75
N SER A 265 4.05 12.16 -3.12
CA SER A 265 3.39 10.85 -3.32
C SER A 265 1.90 10.89 -2.98
N GLY A 266 1.50 11.63 -1.94
CA GLY A 266 0.09 11.76 -1.54
C GLY A 266 -0.81 12.54 -2.49
N ILE A 267 -0.22 13.22 -3.49
CA ILE A 267 -0.96 13.82 -4.61
C ILE A 267 -1.12 12.80 -5.75
N PHE A 268 -0.07 12.05 -6.06
CA PHE A 268 0.03 11.27 -7.30
C PHE A 268 -0.31 9.78 -7.16
N TYR A 269 -0.33 9.23 -5.95
CA TYR A 269 -0.69 7.83 -5.69
C TYR A 269 -1.95 7.69 -4.82
N GLY A 270 -2.61 6.53 -4.94
CA GLY A 270 -3.72 6.16 -4.08
C GLY A 270 -3.26 5.71 -2.69
N ASP A 271 -3.30 6.62 -1.71
CA ASP A 271 -2.90 6.36 -0.31
C ASP A 271 -4.05 5.93 0.61
N THR A 272 -5.29 5.90 0.12
CA THR A 272 -6.50 5.85 0.96
C THR A 272 -6.49 4.71 1.98
N LEU A 273 -6.08 3.50 1.55
CA LEU A 273 -6.00 2.34 2.43
C LEU A 273 -4.72 2.30 3.28
N LEU A 274 -3.70 3.09 2.94
CA LEU A 274 -2.44 3.22 3.71
C LEU A 274 -2.59 4.10 4.96
N PHE A 275 -3.64 4.94 5.04
CA PHE A 275 -3.97 5.64 6.28
C PHE A 275 -4.27 4.68 7.44
N ILE A 276 -4.83 3.49 7.16
CA ILE A 276 -5.17 2.50 8.20
C ILE A 276 -3.90 1.97 8.90
N PRO A 277 -2.91 1.38 8.18
CA PRO A 277 -1.66 0.97 8.80
C PRO A 277 -0.86 2.15 9.37
N ALA A 278 -0.92 3.35 8.76
CA ALA A 278 -0.26 4.54 9.31
C ALA A 278 -0.82 4.91 10.71
N LEU A 279 -2.14 4.84 10.91
CA LEU A 279 -2.76 5.07 12.22
C LEU A 279 -2.37 4.00 13.25
N LEU A 280 -2.21 2.73 12.83
CA LEU A 280 -1.70 1.69 13.71
C LEU A 280 -0.25 1.98 14.13
N TYR A 281 0.58 2.44 13.20
CA TYR A 281 1.95 2.85 13.50
C TYR A 281 1.99 4.00 14.51
N ILE A 282 1.17 5.04 14.33
CA ILE A 282 1.01 6.13 15.32
C ILE A 282 0.59 5.58 16.70
N ALA A 283 -0.23 4.53 16.73
CA ALA A 283 -0.72 3.92 17.96
C ALA A 283 0.28 2.95 18.63
N GLY A 284 1.53 2.87 18.16
CA GLY A 284 2.58 2.07 18.77
C GLY A 284 2.70 0.63 18.26
N PHE A 285 2.13 0.33 17.08
CA PHE A 285 2.42 -0.92 16.38
C PHE A 285 3.67 -0.73 15.52
N SER A 286 4.49 -1.78 15.37
CA SER A 286 5.61 -1.73 14.41
C SER A 286 5.12 -1.56 12.99
N LEU A 287 5.96 -0.96 12.14
CA LEU A 287 5.65 -0.78 10.72
C LEU A 287 5.36 -2.14 10.05
N ALA A 288 6.11 -3.18 10.46
CA ALA A 288 5.82 -4.53 10.04
C ALA A 288 4.43 -5.01 10.48
N ALA A 289 4.06 -4.87 11.76
CA ALA A 289 2.74 -5.27 12.24
C ALA A 289 1.60 -4.50 11.53
N ALA A 290 1.79 -3.21 11.28
CA ALA A 290 0.87 -2.39 10.51
C ALA A 290 0.71 -2.89 9.06
N TYR A 291 1.82 -3.19 8.38
CA TYR A 291 1.79 -3.77 7.02
C TYR A 291 1.12 -5.16 7.00
N ARG A 292 1.44 -6.03 7.97
CA ARG A 292 0.76 -7.33 8.12
C ARG A 292 -0.75 -7.18 8.25
N PHE A 293 -1.19 -6.20 9.04
CA PHE A 293 -2.61 -5.91 9.20
C PHE A 293 -3.26 -5.50 7.87
N LEU A 294 -2.57 -4.70 7.04
CA LEU A 294 -3.03 -4.35 5.70
C LEU A 294 -3.17 -5.60 4.82
N VAL A 295 -2.14 -6.45 4.75
CA VAL A 295 -2.14 -7.70 3.99
C VAL A 295 -3.30 -8.62 4.40
N ILE A 296 -3.49 -8.81 5.71
CA ILE A 296 -4.60 -9.62 6.25
C ILE A 296 -5.94 -9.02 5.86
N SER A 297 -6.13 -7.72 6.10
CA SER A 297 -7.40 -7.03 5.86
C SER A 297 -7.80 -7.06 4.39
N VAL A 298 -6.84 -6.83 3.49
CA VAL A 298 -7.10 -6.83 2.05
C VAL A 298 -7.36 -8.25 1.55
N ASN A 299 -6.67 -9.29 2.04
CA ASN A 299 -6.99 -10.68 1.67
C ASN A 299 -8.41 -11.09 2.09
N VAL A 300 -8.83 -10.73 3.30
CA VAL A 300 -10.20 -10.95 3.78
C VAL A 300 -11.20 -10.19 2.90
N LEU A 301 -10.89 -8.95 2.55
CA LEU A 301 -11.69 -8.13 1.65
C LEU A 301 -11.79 -8.76 0.25
N THR A 302 -10.68 -9.23 -0.32
CA THR A 302 -10.65 -9.92 -1.61
C THR A 302 -11.55 -11.16 -1.56
N ALA A 303 -11.40 -12.01 -0.54
CA ALA A 303 -12.18 -13.24 -0.40
C ALA A 303 -13.68 -12.94 -0.30
N PHE A 304 -14.06 -11.93 0.48
CA PHE A 304 -15.44 -11.48 0.60
C PHE A 304 -16.01 -10.96 -0.72
N ILE A 305 -15.30 -10.02 -1.38
CA ILE A 305 -15.72 -9.42 -2.65
C ILE A 305 -15.84 -10.50 -3.73
N ALA A 306 -14.82 -11.35 -3.88
CA ALA A 306 -14.80 -12.41 -4.87
C ALA A 306 -15.95 -13.39 -4.66
N TYR A 307 -16.15 -13.90 -3.44
CA TYR A 307 -17.26 -14.80 -3.14
C TYR A 307 -18.61 -14.15 -3.43
N PHE A 308 -18.81 -12.91 -2.97
CA PHE A 308 -20.04 -12.17 -3.21
C PHE A 308 -20.35 -12.00 -4.70
N SER A 309 -19.36 -11.57 -5.48
CA SER A 309 -19.49 -11.35 -6.92
C SER A 309 -19.72 -12.64 -7.70
N PHE A 310 -18.88 -13.65 -7.50
CA PHE A 310 -19.00 -14.89 -8.26
C PHE A 310 -20.21 -15.73 -7.87
N LYS A 311 -20.67 -15.65 -6.61
CA LYS A 311 -21.95 -16.27 -6.21
C LYS A 311 -23.12 -15.65 -6.97
N LYS A 312 -23.14 -14.32 -7.13
CA LYS A 312 -24.19 -13.62 -7.86
C LYS A 312 -24.12 -13.88 -9.36
N ILE A 313 -22.93 -13.76 -9.95
CA ILE A 313 -22.72 -14.05 -11.37
C ILE A 313 -23.10 -15.51 -11.66
N GLY A 314 -22.62 -16.44 -10.83
CA GLY A 314 -22.86 -17.88 -10.96
C GLY A 314 -24.25 -18.35 -10.51
N ASN A 315 -25.04 -17.49 -9.85
CA ASN A 315 -26.32 -17.79 -9.21
C ASN A 315 -26.31 -19.03 -8.30
N SER A 316 -25.16 -19.36 -7.70
CA SER A 316 -24.95 -20.58 -6.91
C SER A 316 -23.90 -20.35 -5.83
N LYS A 317 -24.13 -20.88 -4.62
CA LYS A 317 -23.12 -20.86 -3.54
C LYS A 317 -21.84 -21.58 -3.99
N ARG A 318 -22.01 -22.72 -4.67
CA ARG A 318 -20.90 -23.54 -5.14
C ARG A 318 -20.09 -22.84 -6.23
N ALA A 319 -20.75 -22.13 -7.15
CA ALA A 319 -20.07 -21.31 -8.14
C ALA A 319 -19.21 -20.22 -7.46
N GLY A 320 -19.78 -19.57 -6.45
CA GLY A 320 -19.09 -18.55 -5.65
C GLY A 320 -17.85 -19.09 -4.95
N GLU A 321 -17.97 -20.20 -4.23
CA GLU A 321 -16.84 -20.85 -3.53
C GLU A 321 -15.70 -21.22 -4.47
N ILE A 322 -16.03 -21.92 -5.57
CA ILE A 322 -15.02 -22.46 -6.49
C ILE A 322 -14.30 -21.34 -7.25
N ALA A 323 -15.05 -20.37 -7.79
CA ALA A 323 -14.45 -19.25 -8.52
C ALA A 323 -13.70 -18.30 -7.59
N ALA A 324 -14.21 -18.02 -6.38
CA ALA A 324 -13.52 -17.16 -5.42
C ALA A 324 -12.25 -17.79 -4.86
N SER A 325 -12.25 -19.10 -4.60
CA SER A 325 -11.03 -19.80 -4.16
C SER A 325 -9.94 -19.75 -5.21
N ALA A 326 -10.28 -20.02 -6.48
CA ALA A 326 -9.34 -19.91 -7.60
C ALA A 326 -8.83 -18.48 -7.80
N TYR A 327 -9.63 -17.47 -7.45
CA TYR A 327 -9.26 -16.06 -7.56
C TYR A 327 -8.35 -15.59 -6.42
N VAL A 328 -8.69 -15.92 -5.17
CA VAL A 328 -7.89 -15.60 -3.98
C VAL A 328 -6.52 -16.28 -4.08
N LEU A 329 -6.51 -17.54 -4.53
CA LEU A 329 -5.32 -18.34 -4.79
C LEU A 329 -5.01 -18.40 -6.30
N CYS A 330 -5.08 -17.26 -6.98
CA CYS A 330 -4.49 -17.13 -8.31
C CYS A 330 -3.01 -16.78 -8.16
N VAL A 331 -2.14 -17.51 -8.84
CA VAL A 331 -0.67 -17.37 -8.68
C VAL A 331 -0.19 -15.94 -9.01
N TYR A 332 -0.74 -15.29 -10.05
CA TYR A 332 -0.43 -13.89 -10.38
C TYR A 332 -0.64 -12.96 -9.20
N ARG A 333 -1.79 -13.07 -8.53
CA ARG A 333 -2.14 -12.22 -7.37
C ARG A 333 -1.19 -12.46 -6.20
N VAL A 334 -0.81 -13.71 -5.96
CA VAL A 334 0.10 -14.05 -4.85
C VAL A 334 1.52 -13.55 -5.14
N ILE A 335 1.99 -13.66 -6.39
CA ILE A 335 3.27 -13.09 -6.82
C ILE A 335 3.27 -11.56 -6.64
N ASP A 336 2.20 -10.91 -7.09
CA ASP A 336 2.03 -9.47 -6.99
C ASP A 336 2.06 -8.97 -5.53
N MET A 337 1.49 -9.76 -4.62
CA MET A 337 1.42 -9.43 -3.20
C MET A 337 2.74 -9.64 -2.45
N TYR A 338 3.55 -10.63 -2.84
CA TYR A 338 4.73 -11.03 -2.08
C TYR A 338 6.06 -10.67 -2.75
N GLN A 339 6.30 -11.16 -3.97
CA GLN A 339 7.58 -10.90 -4.64
C GLN A 339 7.63 -9.51 -5.25
N ARG A 340 6.54 -9.02 -5.85
CA ARG A 340 6.49 -7.62 -6.30
C ARG A 340 6.23 -6.67 -5.15
N ALA A 341 5.37 -7.08 -4.21
CA ALA A 341 4.87 -6.23 -3.13
C ALA A 341 4.27 -4.90 -3.61
N ASP A 342 3.67 -4.86 -4.81
CA ASP A 342 3.02 -3.67 -5.39
C ASP A 342 1.66 -3.43 -4.71
N VAL A 343 1.69 -2.74 -3.56
CA VAL A 343 0.50 -2.51 -2.71
C VAL A 343 -0.62 -1.81 -3.44
N GLY A 344 -0.29 -0.98 -4.43
CA GLY A 344 -1.30 -0.38 -5.29
C GLY A 344 -2.05 -1.46 -6.07
N GLU A 345 -1.32 -2.21 -6.89
CA GLU A 345 -1.88 -3.19 -7.83
C GLU A 345 -2.60 -4.35 -7.13
N TRP A 346 -1.97 -5.03 -6.15
CA TRP A 346 -2.60 -6.21 -5.55
C TRP A 346 -3.82 -5.85 -4.70
N THR A 347 -3.89 -4.62 -4.18
CA THR A 347 -5.09 -4.10 -3.53
C THR A 347 -6.18 -3.76 -4.55
N ALA A 348 -5.81 -3.14 -5.68
CA ALA A 348 -6.73 -2.85 -6.78
C ALA A 348 -7.38 -4.14 -7.34
N ILE A 349 -6.60 -5.23 -7.43
CA ILE A 349 -7.10 -6.54 -7.86
C ILE A 349 -8.33 -6.96 -7.05
N SER A 350 -8.39 -6.67 -5.75
CA SER A 350 -9.54 -7.01 -4.88
C SER A 350 -10.88 -6.48 -5.37
N PHE A 351 -10.90 -5.39 -6.16
CA PHE A 351 -12.12 -4.71 -6.59
C PHE A 351 -12.59 -5.10 -8.00
N PHE A 352 -11.76 -5.77 -8.80
CA PHE A 352 -12.17 -6.25 -10.13
C PHE A 352 -13.44 -7.12 -10.12
N PRO A 353 -13.66 -8.05 -9.16
CA PRO A 353 -14.88 -8.85 -9.15
C PRO A 353 -16.15 -8.01 -8.97
N LEU A 354 -16.11 -6.89 -8.25
CA LEU A 354 -17.26 -5.96 -8.14
C LEU A 354 -17.53 -5.24 -9.45
N LEU A 355 -16.47 -4.82 -10.14
CA LEU A 355 -16.58 -4.17 -11.44
C LEU A 355 -17.24 -5.10 -12.48
N ILE A 356 -16.76 -6.35 -12.55
CA ILE A 356 -17.34 -7.38 -13.44
C ILE A 356 -18.78 -7.72 -13.05
N LEU A 357 -19.08 -7.82 -11.75
CA LEU A 357 -20.46 -8.01 -11.26
C LEU A 357 -21.38 -6.87 -11.71
N GLY A 358 -20.92 -5.62 -11.59
CA GLY A 358 -21.68 -4.45 -12.02
C GLY A 358 -22.00 -4.48 -13.52
N LEU A 359 -21.00 -4.77 -14.35
CA LEU A 359 -21.20 -4.95 -15.80
C LEU A 359 -22.14 -6.12 -16.09
N TRP A 360 -22.00 -7.23 -15.36
CA TRP A 360 -22.88 -8.39 -15.51
C TRP A 360 -24.34 -8.06 -15.20
N GLU A 361 -24.64 -7.43 -14.07
CA GLU A 361 -26.02 -7.07 -13.68
C GLU A 361 -26.63 -6.03 -14.65
N VAL A 362 -25.86 -5.07 -15.16
CA VAL A 362 -26.35 -4.08 -16.13
C VAL A 362 -26.69 -4.72 -17.48
N TYR A 363 -25.92 -5.73 -17.92
CA TYR A 363 -26.04 -6.27 -19.28
C TYR A 363 -26.81 -7.59 -19.39
N HIS A 364 -26.95 -8.39 -18.33
CA HIS A 364 -27.61 -9.70 -18.40
C HIS A 364 -28.89 -9.82 -17.57
N GLU A 365 -29.03 -9.10 -16.47
CA GLU A 365 -30.27 -9.12 -15.68
C GLU A 365 -31.18 -7.96 -16.12
N ASN A 366 -32.50 -8.10 -15.95
CA ASN A 366 -33.38 -6.93 -16.03
C ASN A 366 -32.91 -5.96 -14.95
N GLU A 367 -32.30 -4.86 -15.38
CA GLU A 367 -31.58 -3.88 -14.55
C GLU A 367 -32.10 -3.85 -13.12
N THR A 368 -31.29 -4.33 -12.17
CA THR A 368 -31.62 -4.13 -10.76
C THR A 368 -31.39 -2.66 -10.43
N LYS A 369 -32.23 -2.05 -9.59
CA LYS A 369 -32.07 -0.64 -9.14
C LYS A 369 -30.70 -0.34 -8.46
N LYS A 370 -29.88 -1.38 -8.23
CA LYS A 370 -28.62 -1.35 -7.48
C LYS A 370 -27.40 -1.75 -8.32
N SER A 371 -27.54 -2.11 -9.60
CA SER A 371 -26.43 -2.55 -10.46
C SER A 371 -25.29 -1.52 -10.55
N TRP A 372 -25.63 -0.23 -10.66
CA TRP A 372 -24.68 0.89 -10.66
C TRP A 372 -23.82 0.98 -9.39
N ILE A 373 -24.29 0.45 -8.24
CA ILE A 373 -23.55 0.51 -6.98
C ILE A 373 -22.30 -0.36 -7.06
N TYR A 374 -22.40 -1.55 -7.67
CA TYR A 374 -21.23 -2.42 -7.80
C TYR A 374 -20.17 -1.82 -8.73
N LEU A 375 -20.61 -1.14 -9.80
CA LEU A 375 -19.71 -0.38 -10.68
C LEU A 375 -19.02 0.75 -9.92
N VAL A 376 -19.77 1.54 -9.14
CA VAL A 376 -19.21 2.63 -8.34
C VAL A 376 -18.23 2.10 -7.30
N LEU A 377 -18.58 1.07 -6.53
CA LEU A 377 -17.70 0.50 -5.52
C LEU A 377 -16.43 -0.10 -6.13
N GLY A 378 -16.55 -0.82 -7.25
CA GLY A 378 -15.40 -1.33 -8.00
C GLY A 378 -14.49 -0.21 -8.51
N ALA A 379 -15.07 0.81 -9.15
CA ALA A 379 -14.31 1.94 -9.70
C ALA A 379 -13.65 2.80 -8.61
N CYS A 380 -14.33 3.06 -7.49
CA CYS A 380 -13.75 3.81 -6.37
C CYS A 380 -12.63 3.02 -5.70
N GLY A 381 -12.81 1.71 -5.51
CA GLY A 381 -11.75 0.85 -5.00
C GLY A 381 -10.48 0.94 -5.84
N LEU A 382 -10.60 0.76 -7.16
CA LEU A 382 -9.48 0.90 -8.10
C LEU A 382 -8.84 2.29 -8.03
N ALA A 383 -9.63 3.37 -8.12
CA ALA A 383 -9.12 4.75 -8.16
C ALA A 383 -8.40 5.13 -6.86
N SER A 384 -8.87 4.63 -5.73
CA SER A 384 -8.33 4.93 -4.40
C SER A 384 -7.02 4.20 -4.07
N THR A 385 -6.64 3.19 -4.86
CA THR A 385 -5.47 2.33 -4.59
C THR A 385 -4.44 2.33 -5.71
N HIS A 386 -4.87 2.30 -6.99
CA HIS A 386 -3.94 2.23 -8.11
C HIS A 386 -4.48 2.90 -9.37
N VAL A 387 -3.85 4.02 -9.75
CA VAL A 387 -4.23 4.85 -10.90
C VAL A 387 -4.15 4.07 -12.22
N LEU A 388 -3.12 3.24 -12.37
CA LEU A 388 -2.86 2.51 -13.61
C LEU A 388 -3.87 1.36 -13.81
N SER A 389 -4.18 0.60 -12.78
CA SER A 389 -5.27 -0.40 -12.84
C SER A 389 -6.63 0.26 -13.12
N SER A 390 -6.84 1.49 -12.63
CA SER A 390 -8.04 2.28 -12.94
C SER A 390 -8.12 2.65 -14.41
N LEU A 391 -7.02 3.15 -15.00
CA LEU A 391 -6.94 3.47 -16.41
C LEU A 391 -7.19 2.24 -17.30
N ILE A 392 -6.54 1.11 -16.99
CA ILE A 392 -6.74 -0.17 -17.70
C ILE A 392 -8.21 -0.59 -17.61
N SER A 393 -8.84 -0.46 -16.44
CA SER A 393 -10.26 -0.78 -16.25
C SER A 393 -11.17 0.07 -17.12
N VAL A 394 -10.93 1.39 -17.20
CA VAL A 394 -11.70 2.30 -18.05
C VAL A 394 -11.59 1.87 -19.52
N LEU A 395 -10.38 1.59 -19.99
CA LEU A 395 -10.14 1.11 -21.37
C LEU A 395 -10.92 -0.18 -21.65
N LEU A 396 -10.87 -1.15 -20.73
CA LEU A 396 -11.59 -2.43 -20.88
C LEU A 396 -13.12 -2.27 -20.81
N ILE A 397 -13.63 -1.36 -19.98
CA ILE A 397 -15.07 -1.04 -19.95
C ILE A 397 -15.49 -0.43 -21.29
N ILE A 398 -14.69 0.47 -21.88
CA ILE A 398 -14.98 1.04 -23.20
C ILE A 398 -15.03 -0.07 -24.26
N VAL A 399 -14.04 -0.96 -24.29
CA VAL A 399 -14.05 -2.11 -25.21
C VAL A 399 -15.27 -3.01 -24.98
N PHE A 400 -15.60 -3.32 -23.72
CA PHE A 400 -16.79 -4.11 -23.37
C PHE A 400 -18.08 -3.43 -23.89
N MET A 401 -18.20 -2.11 -23.71
CA MET A 401 -19.32 -1.31 -24.19
C MET A 401 -19.45 -1.36 -25.72
N LEU A 402 -18.32 -1.35 -26.45
CA LEU A 402 -18.28 -1.46 -27.91
C LEU A 402 -18.68 -2.86 -28.39
N ILE A 403 -18.15 -3.92 -27.77
CA ILE A 403 -18.56 -5.30 -28.07
C ILE A 403 -20.06 -5.49 -27.83
N CYS A 404 -20.58 -4.86 -26.77
CA CYS A 404 -21.99 -4.93 -26.40
C CYS A 404 -22.85 -3.76 -26.92
N ILE A 405 -22.41 -3.05 -27.98
CA ILE A 405 -22.99 -1.75 -28.40
C ILE A 405 -24.51 -1.75 -28.53
N LYS A 406 -25.10 -2.83 -29.08
CA LYS A 406 -26.55 -2.98 -29.25
C LYS A 406 -27.33 -2.91 -27.93
N LYS A 407 -26.72 -3.36 -26.82
CA LYS A 407 -27.28 -3.21 -25.47
C LYS A 407 -26.87 -1.89 -24.83
N THR A 408 -25.62 -1.46 -25.03
CA THR A 408 -25.07 -0.22 -24.44
C THR A 408 -25.92 1.00 -24.79
N VAL A 409 -26.39 1.12 -26.04
CA VAL A 409 -27.18 2.28 -26.50
C VAL A 409 -28.63 2.28 -26.03
N LYS A 410 -29.08 1.24 -25.31
CA LYS A 410 -30.42 1.25 -24.71
C LYS A 410 -30.47 2.29 -23.60
N LYS A 411 -31.53 3.09 -23.57
CA LYS A 411 -31.70 4.22 -22.64
C LYS A 411 -31.39 3.86 -21.18
N ASP A 412 -31.95 2.76 -20.69
CA ASP A 412 -31.81 2.38 -19.27
C ASP A 412 -30.37 1.97 -18.94
N VAL A 413 -29.74 1.19 -19.83
CA VAL A 413 -28.32 0.79 -19.71
C VAL A 413 -27.40 2.02 -19.76
N TYR A 414 -27.57 2.88 -20.76
CA TYR A 414 -26.75 4.08 -20.93
C TYR A 414 -26.88 5.04 -19.73
N LEU A 415 -28.10 5.29 -19.24
CA LEU A 415 -28.32 6.15 -18.07
C LEU A 415 -27.72 5.55 -16.81
N THR A 416 -27.79 4.23 -16.64
CA THR A 416 -27.18 3.53 -15.51
C THR A 416 -25.66 3.63 -15.52
N LEU A 417 -25.03 3.47 -16.69
CA LEU A 417 -23.59 3.65 -16.87
C LEU A 417 -23.18 5.11 -16.62
N LEU A 418 -23.89 6.07 -17.19
CA LEU A 418 -23.62 7.50 -16.99
C LEU A 418 -23.76 7.89 -15.51
N LYS A 419 -24.79 7.38 -14.83
CA LYS A 419 -24.96 7.56 -13.38
C LYS A 419 -23.80 6.96 -12.59
N ALA A 420 -23.36 5.74 -12.93
CA ALA A 420 -22.25 5.09 -12.25
C ALA A 420 -20.95 5.90 -12.43
N VAL A 421 -20.65 6.35 -13.65
CA VAL A 421 -19.47 7.20 -13.95
C VAL A 421 -19.54 8.52 -13.18
N GLY A 422 -20.66 9.23 -13.25
CA GLY A 422 -20.81 10.51 -12.56
C GLY A 422 -20.62 10.39 -11.04
N ILE A 423 -21.23 9.37 -10.42
CA ILE A 423 -21.09 9.14 -8.98
C ILE A 423 -19.66 8.70 -8.62
N ALA A 424 -19.03 7.85 -9.42
CA ALA A 424 -17.65 7.43 -9.20
C ALA A 424 -16.68 8.63 -9.28
N ILE A 425 -16.85 9.53 -10.25
CA ILE A 425 -16.05 10.77 -10.33
C ILE A 425 -16.25 11.63 -9.09
N LEU A 426 -17.51 11.90 -8.70
CA LEU A 426 -17.82 12.71 -7.52
C LEU A 426 -17.22 12.12 -6.23
N ALA A 427 -17.29 10.81 -6.06
CA ALA A 427 -16.72 10.09 -4.92
C ALA A 427 -15.19 10.13 -4.86
N ASN A 428 -14.50 10.40 -5.99
CA ASN A 428 -13.03 10.43 -6.09
C ASN A 428 -12.45 11.82 -6.38
N LEU A 429 -13.24 12.89 -6.33
CA LEU A 429 -12.75 14.27 -6.52
C LEU A 429 -11.66 14.66 -5.50
N TYR A 430 -11.67 14.10 -4.30
CA TYR A 430 -10.60 14.31 -3.30
C TYR A 430 -9.21 13.94 -3.83
N PHE A 431 -9.13 12.97 -4.74
CA PHE A 431 -7.90 12.52 -5.39
C PHE A 431 -7.72 13.13 -6.79
N ILE A 432 -8.77 13.09 -7.62
CA ILE A 432 -8.72 13.55 -9.01
C ILE A 432 -8.35 15.03 -9.12
N VAL A 433 -8.89 15.89 -8.24
CA VAL A 433 -8.65 17.34 -8.31
C VAL A 433 -7.20 17.69 -7.98
N PRO A 434 -6.62 17.30 -6.82
CA PRO A 434 -5.20 17.53 -6.56
C PRO A 434 -4.27 16.93 -7.59
N PHE A 435 -4.58 15.71 -8.07
CA PHE A 435 -3.77 15.01 -9.08
C PHE A 435 -3.69 15.83 -10.38
N LEU A 436 -4.84 16.14 -11.00
CA LEU A 436 -4.87 16.81 -12.30
C LEU A 436 -4.30 18.23 -12.22
N ASP A 437 -4.62 18.93 -11.12
CA ASP A 437 -4.16 20.29 -10.90
C ASP A 437 -2.65 20.36 -10.70
N SER A 438 -2.10 19.45 -9.89
CA SER A 438 -0.64 19.37 -9.69
C SER A 438 0.08 18.88 -10.94
N PHE A 439 -0.50 17.95 -11.69
CA PHE A 439 0.07 17.47 -12.94
C PHE A 439 0.13 18.58 -14.01
N ALA A 440 -0.85 19.48 -14.02
CA ALA A 440 -0.89 20.61 -14.95
C ALA A 440 0.09 21.74 -14.59
N HIS A 441 0.33 21.98 -13.29
CA HIS A 441 1.15 23.12 -12.82
C HIS A 441 2.61 22.76 -12.55
N ASN A 442 2.93 21.51 -12.23
CA ASN A 442 4.31 21.09 -11.94
C ASN A 442 5.05 20.65 -13.21
N LYS A 443 6.29 21.12 -13.36
CA LYS A 443 7.22 20.58 -14.35
C LYS A 443 7.89 19.33 -13.77
N LEU A 444 7.21 18.20 -13.92
CA LEU A 444 7.68 16.90 -13.44
C LEU A 444 8.81 16.38 -14.33
N ARG A 445 9.70 15.59 -13.73
CA ARG A 445 10.76 14.86 -14.43
C ARG A 445 10.16 13.87 -15.40
N GLU A 446 10.65 13.91 -16.64
CA GLU A 446 10.38 12.87 -17.60
C GLU A 446 11.12 11.59 -17.17
N VAL A 447 10.38 10.67 -16.57
CA VAL A 447 10.86 9.31 -16.37
C VAL A 447 10.60 8.56 -17.67
N ILE A 448 11.65 8.37 -18.47
CA ILE A 448 11.57 7.60 -19.71
C ILE A 448 11.57 6.12 -19.32
N PHE A 449 10.37 5.58 -19.13
CA PHE A 449 10.19 4.13 -18.96
C PHE A 449 10.58 3.39 -20.23
N SER A 450 11.06 2.16 -20.06
CA SER A 450 11.34 1.26 -21.18
C SER A 450 10.11 1.13 -22.09
N PRO A 451 10.29 1.09 -23.42
CA PRO A 451 9.21 0.84 -24.35
C PRO A 451 8.45 -0.44 -23.99
N LEU A 452 7.11 -0.45 -24.10
CA LEU A 452 6.32 -1.65 -23.80
C LEU A 452 6.70 -2.91 -24.61
N ASN A 453 7.35 -2.78 -25.77
CA ASN A 453 7.89 -3.94 -26.50
C ASN A 453 9.04 -4.62 -25.74
N GLU A 454 9.82 -3.88 -24.95
CA GLU A 454 10.93 -4.41 -24.14
C GLU A 454 10.46 -4.99 -22.81
N THR A 455 9.28 -4.60 -22.34
CA THR A 455 8.63 -5.14 -21.14
C THR A 455 7.52 -6.15 -21.48
N SER A 456 7.43 -6.57 -22.75
CA SER A 456 6.37 -7.46 -23.25
C SER A 456 6.57 -8.90 -22.80
N ILE A 457 5.49 -9.68 -22.64
CA ILE A 457 5.60 -11.03 -22.06
C ILE A 457 5.49 -12.09 -23.15
N TYR A 458 6.28 -13.15 -23.05
CA TYR A 458 6.11 -14.32 -23.92
C TYR A 458 4.85 -15.10 -23.56
N LEU A 459 4.09 -15.59 -24.55
CA LEU A 459 2.86 -16.37 -24.30
C LEU A 459 3.09 -17.58 -23.39
N VAL A 460 4.24 -18.24 -23.50
CA VAL A 460 4.57 -19.39 -22.63
C VAL A 460 4.83 -18.96 -21.17
N GLN A 461 5.41 -17.78 -20.96
CA GLN A 461 5.66 -17.20 -19.64
C GLN A 461 4.36 -16.79 -18.94
N MET A 462 3.37 -16.30 -19.68
CA MET A 462 2.05 -15.93 -19.14
C MET A 462 1.31 -17.07 -18.43
N PHE A 463 1.66 -18.33 -18.74
CA PHE A 463 1.00 -19.52 -18.24
C PHE A 463 1.99 -20.57 -17.73
N SER A 464 3.25 -20.18 -17.47
CA SER A 464 4.28 -21.08 -16.94
C SER A 464 4.02 -21.40 -15.46
N ASP A 465 4.67 -22.46 -14.98
CA ASP A 465 4.78 -22.83 -13.57
C ASP A 465 6.20 -22.62 -13.01
N HIS A 466 7.05 -21.88 -13.76
CA HIS A 466 8.42 -21.59 -13.37
C HIS A 466 8.48 -20.28 -12.58
N PHE A 467 9.11 -20.34 -11.41
CA PHE A 467 9.39 -19.22 -10.54
C PHE A 467 10.91 -19.04 -10.52
N SER A 468 11.41 -17.86 -10.88
CA SER A 468 12.85 -17.57 -10.92
C SER A 468 13.20 -16.24 -10.25
N ASP A 469 14.48 -16.10 -9.89
CA ASP A 469 15.05 -14.92 -9.25
C ASP A 469 15.64 -13.93 -10.27
N PHE A 470 14.99 -12.76 -10.34
CA PHE A 470 15.43 -11.42 -10.81
C PHE A 470 16.01 -11.25 -12.23
N ASN A 471 15.19 -10.67 -13.13
CA ASN A 471 15.43 -9.50 -14.00
C ASN A 471 14.22 -9.27 -14.97
N ASN A 472 13.72 -8.04 -15.14
CA ASN A 472 12.67 -7.75 -16.12
C ASN A 472 13.28 -7.27 -17.46
N SER A 473 13.84 -8.18 -18.27
CA SER A 473 14.26 -7.82 -19.63
C SER A 473 14.16 -8.96 -20.64
N VAL A 474 13.26 -8.77 -21.61
CA VAL A 474 13.00 -9.66 -22.76
C VAL A 474 14.27 -9.91 -23.59
N THR A 475 15.27 -9.03 -23.51
CA THR A 475 16.55 -9.21 -24.22
C THR A 475 17.31 -10.46 -23.78
N ASN A 476 17.04 -10.97 -22.58
CA ASN A 476 17.68 -12.17 -22.01
C ASN A 476 16.82 -13.43 -22.16
N GLY A 477 15.64 -13.34 -22.80
CA GLY A 477 14.63 -14.40 -22.78
C GLY A 477 14.12 -14.67 -21.37
N MET A 478 13.43 -15.80 -21.16
CA MET A 478 12.80 -16.14 -19.87
C MET A 478 13.76 -16.52 -18.73
N TYR A 479 15.07 -16.52 -18.97
CA TYR A 479 16.05 -16.97 -17.99
C TYR A 479 16.19 -15.93 -16.88
N ARG A 480 15.87 -16.33 -15.64
CA ARG A 480 15.88 -15.47 -14.44
C ARG A 480 14.87 -14.33 -14.46
N GLU A 481 13.83 -14.36 -15.31
CA GLU A 481 12.86 -13.27 -15.32
C GLU A 481 11.92 -13.26 -14.10
N LEU A 482 11.31 -12.11 -13.81
CA LEU A 482 10.22 -12.04 -12.83
C LEU A 482 9.12 -13.03 -13.26
N PRO A 483 8.56 -13.84 -12.35
CA PRO A 483 7.52 -14.78 -12.71
C PRO A 483 6.21 -14.05 -12.98
N ILE A 484 5.94 -13.67 -14.22
CA ILE A 484 4.70 -12.96 -14.56
C ILE A 484 3.69 -13.89 -15.23
N THR A 485 3.09 -14.75 -14.41
CA THR A 485 2.22 -15.85 -14.86
C THR A 485 0.85 -15.82 -14.18
N MET A 486 -0.21 -16.10 -14.94
CA MET A 486 -1.54 -16.43 -14.42
C MET A 486 -1.67 -17.93 -14.07
N GLY A 487 -0.63 -18.71 -14.38
CA GLY A 487 -0.56 -20.16 -14.22
C GLY A 487 -1.32 -20.92 -15.30
N PRO A 488 -0.95 -22.18 -15.56
CA PRO A 488 -1.56 -22.99 -16.61
C PRO A 488 -3.04 -23.29 -16.35
N ALA A 489 -3.48 -23.26 -15.08
CA ALA A 489 -4.89 -23.41 -14.71
C ALA A 489 -5.77 -22.31 -15.36
N CYS A 490 -5.29 -21.06 -15.41
CA CYS A 490 -6.02 -19.95 -16.02
C CYS A 490 -6.28 -20.22 -17.52
N LEU A 491 -5.24 -20.66 -18.25
CA LEU A 491 -5.36 -21.02 -19.65
C LEU A 491 -6.36 -22.17 -19.85
N LEU A 492 -6.25 -23.24 -19.05
CA LEU A 492 -7.13 -24.40 -19.15
C LEU A 492 -8.60 -24.06 -18.87
N ILE A 493 -8.88 -23.14 -17.93
CA ILE A 493 -10.23 -22.61 -17.69
C ILE A 493 -10.80 -21.94 -18.93
N VAL A 494 -10.00 -21.09 -19.59
CA VAL A 494 -10.43 -20.36 -20.78
C VAL A 494 -10.62 -21.32 -21.96
N LEU A 495 -9.69 -22.25 -22.20
CA LEU A 495 -9.80 -23.25 -23.26
C LEU A 495 -11.01 -24.18 -23.05
N PHE A 496 -11.26 -24.61 -21.81
CA PHE A 496 -12.43 -25.40 -21.49
C PHE A 496 -13.73 -24.60 -21.70
N SER A 497 -13.74 -23.32 -21.33
CA SER A 497 -14.87 -22.43 -21.58
C SER A 497 -15.10 -22.17 -23.06
N LEU A 498 -14.03 -22.07 -23.86
CA LEU A 498 -14.09 -21.96 -25.32
C LEU A 498 -14.70 -23.23 -25.93
N TYR A 499 -14.28 -24.42 -25.48
CA TYR A 499 -14.88 -25.69 -25.89
C TYR A 499 -16.40 -25.71 -25.61
N LEU A 500 -16.81 -25.31 -24.41
CA LEU A 500 -18.24 -25.23 -24.05
C LEU A 500 -18.98 -24.18 -24.89
N TRP A 501 -18.36 -23.04 -25.17
CA TRP A 501 -18.91 -21.98 -26.00
C TRP A 501 -19.16 -22.44 -27.44
N LEU A 502 -18.24 -23.21 -28.04
CA LEU A 502 -18.40 -23.78 -29.38
C LEU A 502 -19.57 -24.77 -29.45
N LYS A 503 -19.81 -25.50 -28.36
CA LYS A 503 -20.90 -26.48 -28.22
C LYS A 503 -22.22 -25.89 -27.73
N GLU A 504 -22.27 -24.59 -27.43
CA GLU A 504 -23.47 -23.94 -26.91
C GLU A 504 -24.37 -23.43 -28.04
N ASP A 505 -25.63 -23.85 -28.00
CA ASP A 505 -26.68 -23.47 -28.95
C ASP A 505 -27.53 -22.31 -28.44
N ASN A 506 -27.62 -22.12 -27.12
CA ASN A 506 -28.35 -20.99 -26.56
C ASN A 506 -27.59 -19.69 -26.81
N LYS A 507 -28.14 -18.83 -27.68
CA LYS A 507 -27.53 -17.55 -28.10
C LYS A 507 -27.16 -16.63 -26.93
N GLU A 508 -27.94 -16.62 -25.85
CA GLU A 508 -27.66 -15.76 -24.71
C GLU A 508 -26.48 -16.28 -23.89
N LYS A 509 -26.47 -17.58 -23.55
CA LYS A 509 -25.35 -18.23 -22.86
C LYS A 509 -24.06 -18.09 -23.66
N LYS A 510 -24.16 -18.35 -24.97
CA LYS A 510 -23.06 -18.22 -25.93
C LYS A 510 -22.51 -16.80 -25.97
N ARG A 511 -23.36 -15.77 -25.99
CA ARG A 511 -22.90 -14.38 -25.93
C ARG A 511 -22.21 -14.08 -24.60
N GLY A 512 -22.80 -14.48 -23.48
CA GLY A 512 -22.23 -14.22 -22.15
C GLY A 512 -20.82 -14.78 -21.98
N ILE A 513 -20.59 -16.03 -22.38
CA ILE A 513 -19.26 -16.67 -22.35
C ILE A 513 -18.32 -16.02 -23.39
N GLY A 514 -18.80 -15.82 -24.62
CA GLY A 514 -17.99 -15.32 -25.72
C GLY A 514 -17.41 -13.93 -25.50
N VAL A 515 -18.16 -13.03 -24.85
CA VAL A 515 -17.67 -11.67 -24.52
C VAL A 515 -16.49 -11.75 -23.53
N ILE A 516 -16.59 -12.58 -22.49
CA ILE A 516 -15.52 -12.74 -21.50
C ILE A 516 -14.27 -13.37 -22.14
N ILE A 517 -14.44 -14.37 -23.00
CA ILE A 517 -13.33 -14.97 -23.77
C ILE A 517 -12.67 -13.94 -24.69
N ALA A 518 -13.45 -13.12 -25.39
CA ALA A 518 -12.93 -12.11 -26.30
C ALA A 518 -12.08 -11.06 -25.56
N ILE A 519 -12.55 -10.60 -24.38
CA ILE A 519 -11.81 -9.62 -23.57
C ILE A 519 -10.56 -10.26 -22.97
N PHE A 520 -10.64 -11.51 -22.50
CA PHE A 520 -9.46 -12.25 -22.04
C PHE A 520 -8.41 -12.39 -23.15
N GLY A 521 -8.84 -12.76 -24.36
CA GLY A 521 -7.94 -12.85 -25.52
C GLY A 521 -7.31 -11.51 -25.88
N LEU A 522 -8.06 -10.40 -25.78
CA LEU A 522 -7.52 -9.05 -25.99
C LEU A 522 -6.46 -8.70 -24.94
N ILE A 523 -6.70 -9.00 -23.66
CA ILE A 523 -5.74 -8.76 -22.57
C ILE A 523 -4.44 -9.55 -22.80
N VAL A 524 -4.55 -10.85 -23.11
CA VAL A 524 -3.39 -11.69 -23.43
C VAL A 524 -2.65 -11.15 -24.65
N PHE A 525 -3.39 -10.73 -25.70
CA PHE A 525 -2.78 -10.12 -26.87
C PHE A 525 -2.01 -8.85 -26.52
N MET A 526 -2.63 -7.91 -25.78
CA MET A 526 -2.02 -6.63 -25.37
C MET A 526 -0.82 -6.81 -24.43
N ALA A 527 -0.86 -7.81 -23.54
CA ALA A 527 0.28 -8.11 -22.67
C ALA A 527 1.47 -8.72 -23.42
N SER A 528 1.21 -9.39 -24.55
CA SER A 528 2.18 -10.23 -25.23
C SER A 528 3.14 -9.47 -26.13
N ASN A 529 4.27 -10.11 -26.43
CA ASN A 529 5.22 -9.67 -27.46
C ASN A 529 4.65 -9.70 -28.90
N PHE A 530 3.45 -10.26 -29.12
CA PHE A 530 2.76 -10.18 -30.40
C PHE A 530 2.05 -8.84 -30.62
N PHE A 531 1.80 -8.07 -29.55
CA PHE A 531 1.19 -6.76 -29.70
C PHE A 531 2.19 -5.81 -30.39
N PRO A 532 1.78 -5.08 -31.44
CA PRO A 532 2.70 -4.35 -32.30
C PRO A 532 3.14 -3.00 -31.71
N TYR A 533 3.62 -2.96 -30.45
CA TYR A 533 4.05 -1.75 -29.75
C TYR A 533 5.08 -0.95 -30.55
N ALA A 534 6.14 -1.61 -31.05
CA ALA A 534 7.17 -0.96 -31.86
C ALA A 534 6.62 -0.33 -33.15
N TRP A 535 5.64 -0.97 -33.78
CA TRP A 535 4.96 -0.41 -34.96
C TRP A 535 4.11 0.80 -34.58
N ILE A 536 3.41 0.76 -33.43
CA ILE A 536 2.61 1.90 -32.95
C ILE A 536 3.52 3.09 -32.63
N TYR A 537 4.64 2.90 -31.94
CA TYR A 537 5.59 3.98 -31.67
C TYR A 537 6.11 4.61 -32.96
N LYS A 538 6.46 3.78 -33.95
CA LYS A 538 6.96 4.25 -35.25
C LYS A 538 5.92 5.00 -36.09
N ASN A 539 4.68 4.53 -36.13
CA ASN A 539 3.66 5.03 -37.07
C ASN A 539 2.64 5.97 -36.42
N ILE A 540 2.52 5.96 -35.09
CA ILE A 540 1.60 6.80 -34.32
C ILE A 540 2.37 7.39 -33.11
N PRO A 541 3.32 8.32 -33.31
CA PRO A 541 4.16 8.84 -32.23
C PRO A 541 3.39 9.50 -31.09
N SER A 542 2.19 10.03 -31.36
CA SER A 542 1.31 10.60 -30.33
C SER A 542 0.81 9.59 -29.28
N MET A 543 0.90 8.29 -29.57
CA MET A 543 0.57 7.21 -28.62
C MET A 543 1.75 6.81 -27.74
N GLU A 544 2.98 7.21 -28.08
CA GLU A 544 4.16 6.85 -27.30
C GLU A 544 4.09 7.32 -25.84
N PRO A 545 3.73 8.59 -25.53
CA PRO A 545 3.60 9.03 -24.15
C PRO A 545 2.53 8.24 -23.40
N VAL A 546 1.38 7.96 -24.02
CA VAL A 546 0.26 7.23 -23.39
C VAL A 546 0.67 5.80 -23.04
N LEU A 547 1.34 5.11 -23.97
CA LEU A 547 1.73 3.72 -23.81
C LEU A 547 2.93 3.56 -22.86
N ARG A 548 3.94 4.45 -22.92
CA ARG A 548 5.06 4.42 -21.96
C ARG A 548 4.62 4.69 -20.53
N ASN A 549 3.59 5.51 -20.32
CA ASN A 549 3.01 5.71 -18.99
C ASN A 549 2.35 4.44 -18.40
N LEU A 550 2.03 3.43 -19.21
CA LEU A 550 1.62 2.13 -18.68
C LEU A 550 2.78 1.36 -18.05
N GLN A 551 4.04 1.78 -18.25
CA GLN A 551 5.32 1.25 -17.77
C GLN A 551 5.60 -0.22 -18.12
N PHE A 552 4.66 -1.12 -17.86
CA PHE A 552 4.81 -2.55 -18.02
C PHE A 552 3.58 -3.20 -18.65
N SER A 553 3.78 -4.05 -19.67
CA SER A 553 2.67 -4.72 -20.34
C SER A 553 2.00 -5.78 -19.44
N PHE A 554 2.72 -6.29 -18.44
CA PHE A 554 2.16 -7.25 -17.50
C PHE A 554 1.01 -6.70 -16.66
N ARG A 555 0.82 -5.39 -16.57
CA ARG A 555 -0.33 -4.79 -15.88
C ARG A 555 -1.67 -5.18 -16.50
N PHE A 556 -1.69 -5.52 -17.79
CA PHE A 556 -2.90 -6.07 -18.42
C PHE A 556 -3.27 -7.45 -17.82
N MET A 557 -2.28 -8.23 -17.39
CA MET A 557 -2.48 -9.57 -16.82
C MET A 557 -3.26 -9.55 -15.50
N SER A 558 -3.25 -8.44 -14.75
CA SER A 558 -4.03 -8.28 -13.51
C SER A 558 -5.53 -8.52 -13.66
N VAL A 559 -6.06 -8.32 -14.88
CA VAL A 559 -7.48 -8.51 -15.19
C VAL A 559 -7.80 -9.94 -15.66
N GLY A 560 -6.81 -10.68 -16.18
CA GLY A 560 -7.01 -12.03 -16.68
C GLY A 560 -7.60 -13.01 -15.64
N PRO A 561 -7.10 -13.05 -14.38
CA PRO A 561 -7.63 -13.92 -13.34
C PRO A 561 -9.12 -13.71 -13.05
N VAL A 562 -9.60 -12.45 -13.00
CA VAL A 562 -11.02 -12.19 -12.71
C VAL A 562 -11.91 -12.68 -13.85
N LEU A 563 -11.45 -12.58 -15.09
CA LEU A 563 -12.19 -13.04 -16.26
C LEU A 563 -12.25 -14.57 -16.32
N ALA A 564 -11.13 -15.25 -16.06
CA ALA A 564 -11.09 -16.71 -15.95
C ALA A 564 -12.01 -17.22 -14.82
N CYS A 565 -11.98 -16.59 -13.64
CA CYS A 565 -12.86 -16.97 -12.53
C CYS A 565 -14.33 -16.62 -12.80
N THR A 566 -14.61 -15.58 -13.57
CA THR A 566 -15.95 -15.29 -14.08
C THR A 566 -16.45 -16.42 -14.99
N LEU A 567 -15.60 -16.94 -15.88
CA LEU A 567 -15.93 -18.10 -16.71
C LEU A 567 -16.22 -19.35 -15.86
N LEU A 568 -15.43 -19.62 -14.82
CA LEU A 568 -15.74 -20.69 -13.86
C LEU A 568 -17.15 -20.51 -13.26
N ALA A 569 -17.50 -19.31 -12.80
CA ALA A 569 -18.84 -19.04 -12.26
C ALA A 569 -19.95 -19.27 -13.29
N LEU A 570 -19.74 -18.88 -14.56
CA LEU A 570 -20.69 -19.09 -15.65
C LEU A 570 -20.85 -20.57 -16.03
N ILE A 571 -19.79 -21.38 -15.97
CA ILE A 571 -19.86 -22.83 -16.18
C ILE A 571 -20.87 -23.45 -15.20
N PHE A 572 -20.81 -23.05 -13.94
CA PHE A 572 -21.79 -23.50 -12.94
C PHE A 572 -23.19 -22.97 -13.24
N ARG A 573 -23.37 -21.65 -13.45
CA ARG A 573 -24.68 -21.04 -13.75
C ARG A 573 -25.43 -21.77 -14.86
N TYR A 574 -24.73 -22.14 -15.92
CA TYR A 574 -25.36 -22.71 -17.11
C TYR A 574 -25.52 -24.22 -17.09
N ASN A 575 -24.86 -24.92 -16.15
CA ASN A 575 -24.88 -26.37 -16.03
C ASN A 575 -25.38 -26.87 -14.66
N GLU A 576 -25.88 -25.97 -13.81
CA GLU A 576 -26.60 -26.35 -12.59
C GLU A 576 -27.96 -26.98 -12.95
N GLY A 577 -28.30 -28.09 -12.31
CA GLY A 577 -29.54 -28.84 -12.60
C GLY A 577 -29.57 -29.62 -13.92
N SER A 578 -28.60 -29.45 -14.83
CA SER A 578 -28.61 -30.06 -16.18
C SER A 578 -28.15 -31.52 -16.25
N GLY A 579 -27.87 -32.17 -15.11
CA GLY A 579 -27.33 -33.53 -15.05
C GLY A 579 -25.86 -33.68 -15.50
N ARG A 580 -25.24 -32.62 -16.05
CA ARG A 580 -23.85 -32.59 -16.55
C ARG A 580 -22.81 -32.55 -15.43
N LYS A 581 -22.77 -33.60 -14.60
CA LYS A 581 -21.82 -33.71 -13.46
C LYS A 581 -20.36 -33.60 -13.91
N THR A 582 -19.99 -34.22 -15.03
CA THR A 582 -18.60 -34.20 -15.55
C THR A 582 -18.08 -32.80 -15.79
N ILE A 583 -18.87 -31.89 -16.40
CA ILE A 583 -18.45 -30.51 -16.67
C ILE A 583 -18.14 -29.76 -15.37
N ARG A 584 -18.98 -29.95 -14.35
CA ARG A 584 -18.77 -29.33 -13.03
C ARG A 584 -17.55 -29.93 -12.32
N THR A 585 -17.33 -31.24 -12.42
CA THR A 585 -16.13 -31.89 -11.87
C THR A 585 -14.87 -31.35 -12.53
N VAL A 586 -14.84 -31.20 -13.86
CA VAL A 586 -13.69 -30.59 -14.56
C VAL A 586 -13.46 -29.16 -14.07
N ALA A 587 -14.50 -28.34 -13.93
CA ALA A 587 -14.37 -26.98 -13.40
C ALA A 587 -13.80 -26.95 -11.96
N ILE A 588 -14.20 -27.90 -11.10
CA ILE A 588 -13.64 -28.05 -9.75
C ILE A 588 -12.16 -28.44 -9.81
N CYS A 589 -11.79 -29.40 -10.67
CA CYS A 589 -10.39 -29.81 -10.84
C CYS A 589 -9.51 -28.65 -11.34
N LEU A 590 -10.02 -27.81 -12.25
CA LEU A 590 -9.30 -26.64 -12.74
C LEU A 590 -9.12 -25.57 -11.66
N ALA A 591 -10.14 -25.34 -10.82
CA ALA A 591 -10.00 -24.45 -9.67
C ALA A 591 -9.01 -24.99 -8.64
N ALA A 592 -9.07 -26.30 -8.34
CA ALA A 592 -8.13 -26.96 -7.44
C ALA A 592 -6.69 -26.89 -7.98
N LEU A 593 -6.50 -27.01 -9.30
CA LEU A 593 -5.20 -26.83 -9.95
C LEU A 593 -4.68 -25.40 -9.79
N SER A 594 -5.54 -24.38 -9.93
CA SER A 594 -5.17 -22.98 -9.65
C SER A 594 -4.68 -22.81 -8.20
N CYS A 595 -5.46 -23.33 -7.24
CA CYS A 595 -5.10 -23.29 -5.82
C CYS A 595 -3.78 -24.03 -5.55
N PHE A 596 -3.54 -25.16 -6.21
CA PHE A 596 -2.31 -25.93 -6.06
C PHE A 596 -1.09 -25.13 -6.51
N TYR A 597 -1.13 -24.47 -7.68
CA TYR A 597 -0.01 -23.65 -8.16
C TYR A 597 0.28 -22.45 -7.28
N ALA A 598 -0.76 -21.74 -6.84
CA ALA A 598 -0.57 -20.63 -5.89
C ALA A 598 -0.01 -21.12 -4.55
N SER A 599 -0.48 -22.28 -4.05
CA SER A 599 0.06 -22.87 -2.83
C SER A 599 1.53 -23.25 -2.99
N ARG A 600 1.90 -23.89 -4.11
CA ARG A 600 3.30 -24.21 -4.42
C ARG A 600 4.16 -22.95 -4.38
N TYR A 601 3.75 -21.89 -5.06
CA TYR A 601 4.46 -20.60 -5.04
C TYR A 601 4.59 -20.03 -3.62
N VAL A 602 3.50 -20.02 -2.84
CA VAL A 602 3.50 -19.58 -1.44
C VAL A 602 4.56 -20.32 -0.62
N PHE A 603 4.64 -21.65 -0.75
CA PHE A 603 5.62 -22.46 -0.04
C PHE A 603 7.04 -22.22 -0.54
N GLU A 604 7.23 -22.09 -1.85
CA GLU A 604 8.53 -21.85 -2.48
C GLU A 604 9.09 -20.48 -2.07
N TYR A 605 8.30 -19.41 -2.24
CA TYR A 605 8.59 -18.08 -1.70
C TYR A 605 8.85 -18.14 -0.19
N SER A 606 8.12 -18.97 0.56
CA SER A 606 8.36 -19.08 2.00
C SER A 606 9.67 -19.79 2.36
N SER A 607 10.20 -20.63 1.48
CA SER A 607 11.46 -21.36 1.70
C SER A 607 12.70 -20.64 1.21
N MET A 608 12.57 -19.71 0.26
CA MET A 608 13.71 -19.05 -0.43
C MET A 608 14.07 -17.67 0.14
N GLN A 609 13.42 -17.22 1.22
CA GLN A 609 13.67 -15.89 1.79
C GLN A 609 14.93 -15.90 2.69
N PRO A 610 15.90 -15.01 2.45
CA PRO A 610 17.07 -14.90 3.31
C PRO A 610 16.66 -14.43 4.71
N THR A 611 17.32 -14.98 5.73
CA THR A 611 17.09 -14.65 7.15
C THR A 611 17.54 -13.23 7.53
N GLU A 612 18.37 -12.60 6.71
CA GLU A 612 19.06 -11.33 7.00
C GLU A 612 18.27 -10.08 6.56
N GLU A 613 17.21 -10.22 5.75
CA GLU A 613 16.38 -9.11 5.26
C GLU A 613 15.11 -8.90 6.11
N ARG A 614 15.23 -8.90 7.44
CA ARG A 614 14.07 -8.70 8.32
C ARG A 614 13.72 -7.22 8.45
N VAL A 615 12.73 -6.76 7.70
CA VAL A 615 12.17 -5.41 7.90
C VAL A 615 11.15 -5.43 9.04
N TYR A 616 11.53 -4.94 10.22
CA TYR A 616 10.63 -4.81 11.39
C TYR A 616 10.07 -3.40 11.57
N ASP A 617 10.91 -2.38 11.37
CA ASP A 617 10.58 -0.97 11.44
C ASP A 617 11.50 -0.18 10.50
N HIS A 618 11.11 1.03 10.10
CA HIS A 618 12.00 1.97 9.43
C HIS A 618 12.67 2.83 10.49
N ASP A 619 13.99 3.03 10.38
CA ASP A 619 14.64 4.12 11.10
C ASP A 619 14.38 5.46 10.38
N GLU A 620 14.54 6.56 11.11
CA GLU A 620 14.39 7.91 10.55
C GLU A 620 15.34 8.12 9.36
N GLY A 621 16.56 7.57 9.41
CA GLY A 621 17.59 7.63 8.39
C GLY A 621 17.14 7.08 7.03
N ASP A 622 16.78 5.80 6.93
CA ASP A 622 16.30 5.14 5.72
C ASP A 622 15.04 5.82 5.16
N ALA A 623 14.21 6.37 6.04
CA ALA A 623 13.04 7.14 5.64
C ALA A 623 13.35 8.46 4.90
N TYR A 624 14.58 8.93 4.87
CA TYR A 624 14.93 10.11 4.07
C TYR A 624 15.21 9.78 2.60
N TRP A 625 15.52 8.53 2.21
CA TRP A 625 16.17 8.30 0.91
C TRP A 625 15.60 7.19 0.01
N GLU A 626 14.60 6.42 0.46
CA GLU A 626 14.05 5.30 -0.32
C GLU A 626 13.91 5.61 -1.83
N LYS A 627 14.51 4.74 -2.64
CA LYS A 627 14.76 4.94 -4.07
C LYS A 627 13.50 4.65 -4.89
N SER A 628 12.50 5.53 -4.79
CA SER A 628 11.51 5.62 -5.86
C SER A 628 12.23 5.93 -7.18
N SER A 629 11.77 5.37 -8.31
CA SER A 629 12.31 5.53 -9.68
C SER A 629 12.38 6.99 -10.20
N GLY A 630 12.21 7.98 -9.32
CA GLY A 630 12.17 9.41 -9.63
C GLY A 630 10.82 9.85 -10.16
N GLU A 631 9.80 8.99 -10.10
CA GLU A 631 8.44 9.32 -10.53
C GLU A 631 7.95 10.58 -9.80
N TYR A 632 7.28 11.48 -10.49
CA TYR A 632 6.70 12.70 -9.89
C TYR A 632 7.69 13.61 -9.12
N THR A 633 9.00 13.43 -9.27
CA THR A 633 10.02 14.41 -8.86
C THR A 633 10.03 15.58 -9.86
N LEU A 634 10.55 16.74 -9.45
CA LEU A 634 10.67 17.89 -10.35
C LEU A 634 11.83 17.71 -11.34
N TYR A 635 11.68 18.28 -12.55
CA TYR A 635 12.49 18.00 -13.74
C TYR A 635 14.01 17.99 -13.53
N ASN A 636 14.54 18.90 -12.72
CA ASN A 636 15.98 19.11 -12.52
C ASN A 636 16.42 18.96 -11.06
N LEU A 637 15.67 18.23 -10.23
CA LEU A 637 16.05 18.08 -8.83
C LEU A 637 17.47 17.50 -8.71
N THR A 638 18.38 18.27 -8.12
CA THR A 638 19.78 17.87 -7.97
C THR A 638 19.89 16.61 -7.12
N PRO A 639 20.81 15.68 -7.44
CA PRO A 639 21.01 14.48 -6.63
C PRO A 639 21.60 14.80 -5.24
N VAL A 640 22.25 15.96 -5.10
CA VAL A 640 22.73 16.49 -3.82
C VAL A 640 21.64 17.36 -3.22
N LEU A 641 21.06 16.92 -2.11
CA LEU A 641 20.00 17.61 -1.38
C LEU A 641 20.56 18.12 -0.05
N SER A 642 21.11 19.35 -0.07
CA SER A 642 21.60 20.03 1.15
C SER A 642 20.45 20.46 2.07
N LYS A 643 20.64 20.39 3.38
CA LYS A 643 19.65 20.86 4.37
C LYS A 643 19.64 22.39 4.54
N ASP A 644 20.63 23.08 4.01
CA ASP A 644 20.77 24.53 4.14
C ASP A 644 20.15 25.29 2.96
N PRO A 645 19.59 26.49 3.21
CA PRO A 645 19.16 27.37 2.14
C PRO A 645 20.36 27.90 1.34
N VAL A 646 20.19 28.09 0.03
CA VAL A 646 21.22 28.64 -0.86
C VAL A 646 20.75 30.01 -1.35
N VAL A 647 21.54 31.05 -1.11
CA VAL A 647 21.23 32.40 -1.58
C VAL A 647 21.84 32.68 -2.96
N SER A 648 21.30 33.65 -3.69
CA SER A 648 21.81 34.05 -5.00
C SER A 648 23.19 34.72 -4.94
N ASP A 649 23.43 35.53 -3.91
CA ASP A 649 24.71 36.20 -3.65
C ASP A 649 24.85 36.47 -2.14
N GLU A 650 25.79 35.78 -1.50
CA GLU A 650 26.08 35.88 -0.06
C GLU A 650 26.56 37.26 0.37
N ALA A 651 27.07 38.09 -0.56
CA ALA A 651 27.51 39.44 -0.24
C ALA A 651 26.35 40.43 -0.02
N VAL A 652 25.17 40.13 -0.58
CA VAL A 652 24.02 41.06 -0.58
C VAL A 652 22.74 40.48 0.01
N VAL A 653 22.62 39.15 0.09
CA VAL A 653 21.48 38.46 0.72
C VAL A 653 21.90 37.89 2.08
N ILE A 654 21.35 38.47 3.14
CA ILE A 654 21.61 38.05 4.52
C ILE A 654 20.37 37.30 5.02
N VAL A 655 20.57 36.05 5.45
CA VAL A 655 19.55 35.21 6.08
C VAL A 655 19.90 35.02 7.54
N SER A 656 18.97 35.31 8.44
CA SER A 656 19.11 35.16 9.89
C SER A 656 17.85 34.53 10.47
N ASP A 657 17.95 33.98 11.68
CA ASP A 657 16.85 33.29 12.37
C ASP A 657 16.14 32.24 11.50
N TYR A 658 16.91 31.55 10.65
CA TYR A 658 16.39 30.52 9.77
C TYR A 658 15.92 29.32 10.58
N SER A 659 14.68 28.92 10.36
CA SER A 659 14.11 27.71 10.92
C SER A 659 13.27 27.01 9.86
N LYS A 660 13.54 25.73 9.67
CA LYS A 660 12.71 24.84 8.86
C LYS A 660 12.09 23.78 9.77
N LYS A 661 10.77 23.67 9.71
CA LYS A 661 10.02 22.59 10.34
C LYS A 661 9.13 21.95 9.28
N ALA A 662 9.53 20.77 8.80
CA ALA A 662 8.84 20.05 7.73
C ALA A 662 8.67 20.93 6.48
N LEU A 663 7.43 21.18 6.04
CA LEU A 663 7.09 22.00 4.86
C LEU A 663 7.01 23.51 5.16
N ASN A 664 7.31 23.93 6.39
CA ASN A 664 7.26 25.33 6.79
C ASN A 664 8.67 25.87 7.02
N VAL A 665 8.96 27.04 6.46
CA VAL A 665 10.24 27.74 6.60
C VAL A 665 9.97 29.17 7.07
N THR A 666 10.68 29.59 8.12
CA THR A 666 10.68 30.96 8.61
C THR A 666 12.11 31.50 8.63
N ALA A 667 12.31 32.74 8.21
CA ALA A 667 13.61 33.41 8.28
C ALA A 667 13.44 34.93 8.29
N ASN A 668 14.44 35.64 8.79
CA ASN A 668 14.63 37.08 8.56
C ASN A 668 15.57 37.26 7.39
N VAL A 669 15.12 37.99 6.36
CA VAL A 669 15.85 38.14 5.09
C VAL A 669 16.09 39.62 4.80
N THR A 670 17.33 39.95 4.44
CA THR A 670 17.70 41.28 3.96
C THR A 670 18.40 41.18 2.60
N ASN A 671 17.86 41.85 1.60
CA ASN A 671 18.51 42.09 0.31
C ASN A 671 19.02 43.53 0.28
N THR A 672 20.33 43.71 0.36
CA THR A 672 20.97 45.04 0.39
C THR A 672 21.16 45.64 -1.00
N SER A 673 20.91 44.89 -2.09
CA SER A 673 21.12 45.34 -3.46
C SER A 673 19.92 46.13 -4.02
N ASP A 674 20.16 46.85 -5.13
CA ASP A 674 19.12 47.52 -5.92
C ASP A 674 18.47 46.59 -6.96
N ALA A 675 18.82 45.31 -6.95
CA ALA A 675 18.26 44.29 -7.83
C ALA A 675 17.48 43.25 -7.04
N GLU A 676 16.57 42.56 -7.73
CA GLU A 676 15.91 41.38 -7.16
C GLU A 676 16.92 40.26 -6.97
N GLN A 677 16.82 39.57 -5.84
CA GLN A 677 17.67 38.44 -5.46
C GLN A 677 16.80 37.23 -5.11
N TYR A 678 17.40 36.09 -4.79
CA TYR A 678 16.62 34.90 -4.44
C TYR A 678 17.26 34.05 -3.35
N ILE A 679 16.42 33.20 -2.75
CA ILE A 679 16.82 32.14 -1.83
C ILE A 679 16.18 30.84 -2.33
N ASP A 680 17.01 29.83 -2.61
CA ASP A 680 16.60 28.46 -2.83
C ASP A 680 16.50 27.75 -1.49
N LEU A 681 15.27 27.35 -1.14
CA LEU A 681 15.00 26.61 0.08
C LEU A 681 15.25 25.11 -0.16
N PRO A 682 15.61 24.35 0.90
CA PRO A 682 15.77 22.91 0.84
C PRO A 682 14.40 22.20 0.82
N LEU A 683 13.58 22.54 -0.18
CA LEU A 683 12.23 22.04 -0.43
C LEU A 683 12.06 21.86 -1.94
N GLN A 684 11.32 20.84 -2.37
CA GLN A 684 10.90 20.75 -3.77
C GLN A 684 9.86 21.82 -4.09
N GLY A 685 10.02 22.50 -5.22
CA GLY A 685 9.17 23.59 -5.68
C GLY A 685 7.79 23.17 -6.19
N TYR A 686 7.09 22.26 -5.51
CA TYR A 686 5.76 21.78 -5.90
C TYR A 686 4.70 22.90 -5.83
N TYR A 687 3.73 22.87 -6.75
CA TYR A 687 2.57 23.76 -6.70
C TYR A 687 1.79 23.60 -5.39
N GLY A 688 1.51 24.73 -4.72
CA GLY A 688 0.79 24.78 -3.44
C GLY A 688 1.52 25.53 -2.34
N TYR A 689 2.82 25.83 -2.48
CA TYR A 689 3.52 26.70 -1.53
C TYR A 689 3.09 28.16 -1.66
N LYS A 690 3.09 28.87 -0.53
CA LYS A 690 2.88 30.31 -0.45
C LYS A 690 3.94 30.94 0.43
N VAL A 691 4.37 32.14 0.07
CA VAL A 691 5.23 33.00 0.89
C VAL A 691 4.41 34.18 1.41
N SER A 692 4.73 34.59 2.63
CA SER A 692 4.26 35.82 3.26
C SER A 692 5.43 36.47 3.98
N GLY A 693 5.43 37.80 4.09
CA GLY A 693 6.43 38.55 4.83
C GLY A 693 5.81 39.81 5.43
N ASP A 694 6.65 40.65 6.02
CA ASP A 694 6.19 41.91 6.62
C ASP A 694 5.69 42.92 5.57
N TYR A 695 6.16 42.77 4.33
CA TYR A 695 5.82 43.62 3.20
C TYR A 695 5.44 42.79 1.97
N ASP A 696 4.58 43.37 1.11
CA ASP A 696 4.24 42.77 -0.17
C ASP A 696 5.43 42.79 -1.14
N GLY A 697 5.53 41.77 -1.99
CA GLY A 697 6.55 41.67 -3.04
C GLY A 697 7.34 40.37 -3.04
N LEU A 698 7.30 39.59 -1.95
CA LEU A 698 7.80 38.22 -1.97
C LEU A 698 6.92 37.33 -2.85
N TYR A 699 7.54 36.53 -3.71
CA TYR A 699 6.83 35.50 -4.47
C TYR A 699 7.70 34.26 -4.64
N ILE A 700 7.05 33.14 -4.98
CA ILE A 700 7.71 31.85 -5.12
C ILE A 700 7.76 31.46 -6.59
N VAL A 701 8.87 30.87 -7.00
CA VAL A 701 9.02 30.16 -8.26
C VAL A 701 9.68 28.81 -8.02
N THR A 702 9.57 27.90 -8.98
CA THR A 702 10.39 26.68 -9.00
C THR A 702 11.70 27.02 -9.68
N SER A 703 12.84 26.78 -9.02
CA SER A 703 14.15 27.04 -9.60
C SER A 703 14.46 26.11 -10.77
N ASP A 704 15.51 26.44 -11.52
CA ASP A 704 16.03 25.56 -12.58
C ASP A 704 16.55 24.24 -12.04
N GLU A 705 16.78 24.11 -10.72
CA GLU A 705 17.15 22.86 -10.02
C GLU A 705 15.94 22.18 -9.36
N GLY A 706 14.71 22.58 -9.68
CA GLY A 706 13.50 22.01 -9.07
C GLY A 706 13.30 22.35 -7.59
N LYS A 707 14.11 23.24 -7.02
CA LYS A 707 13.99 23.70 -5.63
C LYS A 707 12.92 24.79 -5.51
N LEU A 708 12.40 24.96 -4.31
CA LEU A 708 11.48 26.05 -3.98
C LEU A 708 12.28 27.34 -3.84
N ARG A 709 12.14 28.25 -4.81
CA ARG A 709 12.84 29.53 -4.84
C ARG A 709 11.92 30.64 -4.37
N VAL A 710 12.41 31.46 -3.45
CA VAL A 710 11.72 32.69 -3.04
C VAL A 710 12.47 33.88 -3.60
N MET A 711 11.74 34.71 -4.34
CA MET A 711 12.25 35.93 -4.94
C MET A 711 12.12 37.06 -3.90
N ILE A 712 13.24 37.74 -3.67
CA ILE A 712 13.42 38.77 -2.65
C ILE A 712 13.59 40.12 -3.36
N PRO A 713 12.64 41.06 -3.21
CA PRO A 713 12.71 42.37 -3.84
C PRO A 713 13.98 43.15 -3.49
N ALA A 714 14.38 44.07 -4.36
CA ALA A 714 15.44 45.03 -4.07
C ALA A 714 15.16 45.79 -2.77
N ARG A 715 16.19 45.96 -1.95
CA ARG A 715 16.10 46.66 -0.64
C ARG A 715 15.10 46.05 0.36
N TYR A 716 14.67 44.81 0.18
CA TYR A 716 13.82 44.12 1.15
C TYR A 716 14.57 43.89 2.46
N SER A 717 13.93 44.14 3.60
CA SER A 717 14.41 43.74 4.92
C SER A 717 13.21 43.45 5.82
N GLY A 718 13.03 42.18 6.18
CA GLY A 718 11.89 41.76 6.98
C GLY A 718 11.79 40.24 7.11
N SER A 719 10.73 39.80 7.78
CA SER A 719 10.44 38.38 7.96
C SER A 719 9.94 37.72 6.68
N MET A 720 10.15 36.42 6.58
CA MET A 720 9.70 35.55 5.51
C MET A 720 9.14 34.29 6.14
N ASN A 721 7.93 33.89 5.73
CA ASN A 721 7.27 32.67 6.12
C ASN A 721 6.73 31.95 4.87
N VAL A 722 7.28 30.78 4.61
CA VAL A 722 6.88 29.88 3.54
C VAL A 722 6.16 28.68 4.12
N ARG A 723 5.02 28.33 3.55
CA ARG A 723 4.23 27.16 3.96
C ARG A 723 3.53 26.51 2.77
N PHE A 724 3.31 25.20 2.86
CA PHE A 724 2.44 24.51 1.92
C PHE A 724 0.96 24.81 2.25
N ALA A 725 0.26 25.47 1.33
CA ALA A 725 -1.12 25.92 1.50
C ALA A 725 -1.91 25.66 0.20
N PRO A 726 -2.50 24.46 0.04
CA PRO A 726 -3.16 24.06 -1.20
C PRO A 726 -4.34 24.97 -1.53
N PRO A 727 -4.75 25.03 -2.81
CA PRO A 727 -5.90 25.84 -3.22
C PRO A 727 -7.20 25.43 -2.52
N VAL A 728 -8.07 26.41 -2.26
CA VAL A 728 -9.34 26.19 -1.52
C VAL A 728 -10.25 25.15 -2.21
N TYR A 729 -10.20 25.05 -3.55
CA TYR A 729 -11.00 24.07 -4.29
C TYR A 729 -10.55 22.62 -4.08
N TRP A 730 -9.32 22.38 -3.61
CA TRP A 730 -8.92 21.04 -3.16
C TRP A 730 -9.73 20.64 -1.92
N ASN A 731 -9.87 21.54 -0.94
CA ASN A 731 -10.69 21.25 0.25
C ASN A 731 -12.18 21.02 -0.10
N LEU A 732 -12.71 21.78 -1.07
CA LEU A 732 -14.07 21.57 -1.58
C LEU A 732 -14.23 20.19 -2.23
N SER A 733 -13.21 19.70 -2.94
CA SER A 733 -13.24 18.39 -3.58
C SER A 733 -13.37 17.25 -2.55
N TYR A 734 -12.67 17.37 -1.41
CA TYR A 734 -12.80 16.46 -0.27
C TYR A 734 -14.22 16.43 0.30
N ILE A 735 -14.83 17.60 0.52
CA ILE A 735 -16.18 17.70 1.07
C ILE A 735 -17.19 17.04 0.12
N ILE A 736 -17.10 17.31 -1.19
CA ILE A 736 -18.00 16.73 -2.19
C ILE A 736 -17.85 15.22 -2.23
N SER A 737 -16.62 14.69 -2.22
CA SER A 737 -16.38 13.25 -2.16
C SER A 737 -16.95 12.61 -0.91
N LEU A 738 -16.73 13.22 0.27
CA LEU A 738 -17.26 12.72 1.53
C LEU A 738 -18.80 12.67 1.53
N VAL A 739 -19.46 13.77 1.12
CA VAL A 739 -20.93 13.83 1.03
C VAL A 739 -21.46 12.77 0.05
N THR A 740 -20.78 12.57 -1.07
CA THR A 740 -21.15 11.56 -2.07
C THR A 740 -21.05 10.14 -1.48
N ILE A 741 -19.94 9.82 -0.81
CA ILE A 741 -19.72 8.51 -0.16
C ILE A 741 -20.76 8.26 0.93
N LEU A 742 -21.02 9.24 1.80
CA LEU A 742 -22.06 9.14 2.84
C LEU A 742 -23.45 8.96 2.22
N GLY A 743 -23.74 9.64 1.11
CA GLY A 743 -24.96 9.49 0.34
C GLY A 743 -25.15 8.07 -0.20
N ILE A 744 -24.09 7.46 -0.74
CA ILE A 744 -24.10 6.06 -1.21
C ILE A 744 -24.37 5.11 -0.04
N ILE A 745 -23.69 5.27 1.09
CA ILE A 745 -23.87 4.43 2.29
C ILE A 745 -25.33 4.54 2.80
N CYS A 746 -25.87 5.76 2.85
CA CYS A 746 -27.26 5.99 3.25
C CYS A 746 -28.24 5.33 2.27
N TYR A 747 -27.98 5.40 0.97
CA TYR A 747 -28.82 4.77 -0.05
C TYR A 747 -28.82 3.23 0.07
N ILE A 748 -27.65 2.62 0.28
CA ILE A 748 -27.51 1.16 0.47
C ILE A 748 -28.29 0.69 1.70
N LYS A 749 -28.25 1.45 2.80
CA LYS A 749 -28.91 1.11 4.07
C LYS A 749 -30.42 1.34 4.09
N ARG A 750 -31.02 2.01 3.09
CA ARG A 750 -32.47 2.23 3.06
C ARG A 750 -33.21 0.89 2.90
N PRO A 751 -34.06 0.48 3.86
CA PRO A 751 -34.90 -0.70 3.70
C PRO A 751 -35.90 -0.46 2.56
N GLU A 752 -36.03 -1.43 1.66
CA GLU A 752 -36.89 -1.36 0.45
C GLU A 752 -38.40 -1.19 0.76
N CYS A 753 -38.78 -1.30 2.04
CA CYS A 753 -40.16 -1.15 2.53
C CYS A 753 -40.71 0.30 2.49
N LEU A 754 -39.93 1.32 2.16
CA LEU A 754 -40.43 2.72 2.04
C LEU A 754 -40.84 3.15 0.62
N THR A 755 -40.80 2.23 -0.35
CA THR A 755 -41.17 2.48 -1.76
C THR A 755 -42.56 1.94 -2.16
N PRO A 756 -43.66 2.29 -1.48
CA PRO A 756 -44.96 2.31 -2.16
C PRO A 756 -45.69 3.67 -2.17
N VAL A 757 -45.14 4.74 -1.58
CA VAL A 757 -45.90 6.01 -1.43
C VAL A 757 -45.91 6.89 -2.69
N LEU A 758 -45.00 6.67 -3.65
CA LEU A 758 -44.92 7.52 -4.86
C LEU A 758 -45.65 6.97 -6.10
N ASN A 759 -46.19 5.74 -6.06
CA ASN A 759 -46.92 5.15 -7.20
C ASN A 759 -48.45 5.21 -7.08
N ARG A 760 -49.02 5.80 -6.02
CA ARG A 760 -50.49 5.95 -5.86
C ARG A 760 -51.09 7.23 -6.43
N LYS A 761 -50.32 8.10 -7.09
CA LYS A 761 -50.83 9.37 -7.68
C LYS A 761 -50.98 9.37 -9.20
N LYS A 762 -51.00 8.21 -9.87
CA LYS A 762 -51.27 8.13 -11.32
C LYS A 762 -52.54 7.39 -11.77
N ASN A 763 -53.34 6.86 -10.84
CA ASN A 763 -54.67 6.31 -11.16
C ASN A 763 -55.70 6.88 -10.16
N GLY A 764 -55.96 8.18 -10.28
CA GLY A 764 -57.10 8.87 -9.65
C GLY A 764 -57.84 9.61 -10.73
#